data_AF-A0A554J091-F1
#
_entry.id   AF-A0A554J091-F1
#
_cell.length_a   1.000
_cell.length_b   1.000
_cell.length_c   1.000
_cell.angle_alpha   90.00
_cell.angle_beta   90.00
_cell.angle_gamma   90.00
#
_symmetry.space_group_name_H-M   'P 1'
#
loop_
_entity.id
_entity.type
_entity.pdbx_description
1 polymer ?
#
loop_
_entity_poly.entity_id
_entity_poly.type
_entity_poly.pdbx_seq_one_letter_code
_entity_poly.pdbx_strand_id
1 'polypeptide(L)'
;NALALIIAGTGKRVARAYNFSAAKAPLLHVEYTTAPSVLPTAPSSSDISVLTNYLLKLNSVYTNPLTSAPMQSDALSLMVSTAGTRKTEILKALQRGNTIAKVYFSMIPANLRSAFPAAVQPYLEKETSVRGVLNVLHADDFERRIATYDYFLTSGGTQSIVHLLGSRPELVSGLEITLHGYVLDQYVVASGAKRDIQIVSAPPPSPPINVQKTLVVLINYTDAMERPFTPQQIDDHLAGAFQNLYREMSYGRISWDFDVIGWYSIPRPSRNSDGFCERVRSYPAYPEESPYPNRADEVYKLFKGSVDITQYDHILFLDSSSCGGGDSFGKISYVLGGATHTLGMARAGHMQEFNLVSPHGHGLMSGDILVAHELGHNLGTLHANGWECGTGSSFGGDCTSIEYGSPFDIMGNARYSMHFNAATKDGFSWGTERMLQITSSGVYTINYLEAPTGVPFARIKNSALDEKIYLEYRRPYGFDSRIGRTDDFLSPSELENQHGMLVYWLPRSPNASPLLQPFLLDMTPTSPDWWISLPIDYEHTVLLGGKPGDINYDDAVTPGDAQLVEAYRTGTGTTALTDFQQKKADVNQDGVVTVTDTQCIFDNSLGKPSCLDQSTQVQSWPVFRSEDFGMQLGPVLNVASSSITFSVNLFAPQCVRRVPRVAPFAGDYFAGGQISISFFI
;
A
#
# COMPACT_ATOMS: atom_id res chain seq x y z
N ASN A 1 37.53 -29.11 -41.46
CA ASN A 1 36.83 -28.99 -42.75
C ASN A 1 35.33 -29.23 -42.57
N ALA A 2 34.64 -28.39 -41.78
CA ALA A 2 33.19 -28.42 -41.76
C ALA A 2 32.70 -27.60 -42.97
N LEU A 3 31.93 -28.23 -43.85
CA LEU A 3 31.32 -27.61 -45.01
C LEU A 3 29.81 -27.55 -44.75
N ALA A 4 29.23 -26.36 -44.68
CA ALA A 4 27.79 -26.18 -44.63
C ALA A 4 27.28 -25.83 -46.04
N LEU A 5 26.32 -26.60 -46.54
CA LEU A 5 25.70 -26.40 -47.86
C LEU A 5 24.17 -26.28 -47.65
N ILE A 6 23.61 -25.13 -47.96
CA ILE A 6 22.15 -24.94 -48.02
C ILE A 6 21.72 -25.28 -49.44
N ILE A 7 20.86 -26.30 -49.59
CA ILE A 7 20.37 -26.77 -50.89
C ILE A 7 18.85 -26.64 -50.89
N ALA A 8 18.29 -25.80 -51.76
CA ALA A 8 16.85 -25.65 -51.97
C ALA A 8 16.39 -26.33 -53.28
N GLY A 9 15.14 -26.81 -53.33
CA GLY A 9 14.49 -27.40 -54.52
C GLY A 9 14.29 -28.91 -54.48
N THR A 10 13.63 -29.48 -55.50
CA THR A 10 13.36 -30.93 -55.62
C THR A 10 14.45 -31.66 -56.42
N GLY A 11 14.68 -32.94 -56.12
CA GLY A 11 15.53 -33.83 -56.93
C GLY A 11 16.39 -34.79 -56.12
N LYS A 12 17.12 -35.67 -56.82
CA LYS A 12 18.07 -36.62 -56.22
C LYS A 12 19.42 -35.94 -56.00
N ARG A 13 20.06 -36.18 -54.84
CA ARG A 13 21.40 -35.66 -54.51
C ARG A 13 22.26 -36.81 -53.97
N VAL A 14 23.54 -36.79 -54.29
CA VAL A 14 24.51 -37.84 -53.93
C VAL A 14 25.78 -37.16 -53.43
N ALA A 15 26.19 -37.44 -52.19
CA ALA A 15 27.47 -37.01 -51.65
C ALA A 15 28.48 -38.18 -51.73
N ARG A 16 29.74 -37.90 -52.11
CA ARG A 16 30.83 -38.88 -52.13
C ARG A 16 32.05 -38.29 -51.41
N ALA A 17 32.62 -39.03 -50.47
CA ALA A 17 33.88 -38.65 -49.81
C ALA A 17 35.06 -38.80 -50.80
N TYR A 18 35.99 -37.85 -50.79
CA TYR A 18 37.12 -37.74 -51.74
C TYR A 18 37.97 -39.01 -51.85
N ASN A 19 38.04 -39.80 -50.78
CA ASN A 19 38.87 -41.00 -50.63
C ASN A 19 38.05 -42.29 -50.45
N PHE A 20 36.73 -42.28 -50.73
CA PHE A 20 35.81 -43.43 -50.61
C PHE A 20 35.80 -44.14 -49.24
N SER A 21 36.41 -43.53 -48.21
CA SER A 21 36.52 -44.09 -46.87
C SER A 21 35.35 -43.59 -46.02
N ALA A 22 34.36 -44.45 -45.80
CA ALA A 22 33.18 -44.12 -44.99
C ALA A 22 33.55 -43.65 -43.57
N ALA A 23 34.61 -44.21 -42.98
CA ALA A 23 35.09 -43.85 -41.65
C ALA A 23 35.81 -42.48 -41.56
N LYS A 24 36.13 -41.85 -42.70
CA LYS A 24 36.81 -40.54 -42.77
C LYS A 24 35.93 -39.44 -43.38
N ALA A 25 34.66 -39.72 -43.64
CA ALA A 25 33.72 -38.73 -44.17
C ALA A 25 33.35 -37.70 -43.09
N PRO A 26 33.25 -36.40 -43.41
CA PRO A 26 32.68 -35.41 -42.51
C PRO A 26 31.24 -35.76 -42.13
N LEU A 27 30.83 -35.46 -40.90
CA LEU A 27 29.44 -35.61 -40.47
C LEU A 27 28.52 -34.77 -41.36
N LEU A 28 27.55 -35.41 -42.00
CA LEU A 28 26.54 -34.75 -42.84
C LEU A 28 25.26 -34.56 -42.02
N HIS A 29 24.95 -33.31 -41.68
CA HIS A 29 23.65 -32.95 -41.13
C HIS A 29 22.70 -32.56 -42.28
N VAL A 30 21.59 -33.27 -42.40
CA VAL A 30 20.55 -32.98 -43.40
C VAL A 30 19.29 -32.54 -42.69
N GLU A 31 18.95 -31.26 -42.81
CA GLU A 31 17.63 -30.73 -42.47
C GLU A 31 16.78 -30.67 -43.74
N TYR A 32 15.57 -31.21 -43.70
CA TYR A 32 14.63 -31.18 -44.82
C TYR A 32 13.19 -30.96 -44.33
N THR A 33 12.39 -30.29 -45.15
CA THR A 33 10.96 -30.07 -44.94
C THR A 33 10.15 -30.81 -46.00
N THR A 34 9.10 -31.50 -45.59
CA THR A 34 8.15 -32.14 -46.51
C THR A 34 6.87 -31.30 -46.64
N ALA A 35 6.12 -31.51 -47.73
CA ALA A 35 4.77 -30.97 -47.84
C ALA A 35 3.90 -31.58 -46.72
N PRO A 36 3.09 -30.78 -46.00
CA PRO A 36 2.12 -31.34 -45.09
C PRO A 36 1.14 -32.22 -45.88
N SER A 37 0.77 -33.38 -45.32
CA SER A 37 -0.17 -34.31 -45.98
C SER A 37 -1.62 -34.09 -45.55
N VAL A 38 -1.84 -33.48 -44.39
CA VAL A 38 -3.15 -33.18 -43.81
C VAL A 38 -3.10 -31.87 -43.02
N LEU A 39 -4.25 -31.20 -42.89
CA LEU A 39 -4.39 -30.06 -41.99
C LEU A 39 -4.33 -30.52 -40.52
N PRO A 40 -3.77 -29.69 -39.62
CA PRO A 40 -3.85 -29.93 -38.19
C PRO A 40 -5.30 -30.09 -37.73
N THR A 41 -5.57 -31.13 -36.95
CA THR A 41 -6.90 -31.38 -36.36
C THR A 41 -7.29 -30.25 -35.41
N ALA A 42 -8.49 -29.70 -35.59
CA ALA A 42 -9.02 -28.67 -34.70
C ALA A 42 -9.13 -29.20 -33.25
N PRO A 43 -8.71 -28.41 -32.25
CA PRO A 43 -8.84 -28.81 -30.86
C PRO A 43 -10.31 -28.80 -30.43
N SER A 44 -10.67 -29.69 -29.49
CA SER A 44 -11.98 -29.67 -28.83
C SER A 44 -12.09 -28.63 -27.70
N SER A 45 -10.95 -28.10 -27.25
CA SER A 45 -10.85 -27.12 -26.15
C SER A 45 -10.74 -25.69 -26.69
N SER A 46 -11.46 -24.77 -26.06
CA SER A 46 -11.35 -23.32 -26.28
C SER A 46 -10.27 -22.65 -25.42
N ASP A 47 -9.39 -23.44 -24.78
CA ASP A 47 -8.29 -22.91 -23.98
C ASP A 47 -7.36 -22.02 -24.83
N ILE A 48 -7.04 -20.81 -24.32
CA ILE A 48 -6.22 -19.82 -25.01
C ILE A 48 -4.88 -20.39 -25.48
N SER A 49 -4.20 -21.19 -24.64
CA SER A 49 -2.90 -21.78 -24.99
C SER A 49 -3.03 -22.85 -26.07
N VAL A 50 -4.12 -23.62 -26.05
CA VAL A 50 -4.44 -24.64 -27.06
C VAL A 50 -4.76 -23.98 -28.40
N LEU A 51 -5.58 -22.95 -28.40
CA LEU A 51 -5.93 -22.18 -29.60
C LEU A 51 -4.70 -21.46 -30.19
N THR A 52 -3.82 -20.91 -29.33
CA THR A 52 -2.55 -20.29 -29.78
C THR A 52 -1.64 -21.31 -30.47
N ASN A 53 -1.45 -22.48 -29.86
CA ASN A 53 -0.67 -23.55 -30.46
C ASN A 53 -1.27 -24.07 -31.76
N TYR A 54 -2.59 -24.16 -31.84
CA TYR A 54 -3.29 -24.54 -33.06
C TYR A 54 -3.08 -23.51 -34.18
N LEU A 55 -3.19 -22.22 -33.84
CA LEU A 55 -2.95 -21.11 -34.77
C LEU A 55 -1.52 -21.14 -35.34
N LEU A 56 -0.51 -21.38 -34.49
CA LEU A 56 0.89 -21.51 -34.93
C LEU A 56 1.11 -22.71 -35.86
N LYS A 57 0.45 -23.85 -35.61
CA LYS A 57 0.49 -25.03 -36.49
C LYS A 57 -0.18 -24.76 -37.84
N LEU A 58 -1.29 -24.02 -37.87
CA LEU A 58 -1.91 -23.63 -39.14
C LEU A 58 -1.02 -22.66 -39.93
N ASN A 59 -0.34 -21.74 -39.25
CA ASN A 59 0.58 -20.82 -39.91
C ASN A 59 1.81 -21.53 -40.49
N SER A 60 2.32 -22.57 -39.84
CA SER A 60 3.42 -23.37 -40.38
C SER A 60 2.99 -24.15 -41.63
N VAL A 61 1.73 -24.59 -41.71
CA VAL A 61 1.17 -25.15 -42.96
C VAL A 61 1.05 -24.08 -44.03
N TYR A 62 0.51 -22.92 -43.71
CA TYR A 62 0.31 -21.81 -44.66
C TYR A 62 1.62 -21.33 -45.28
N THR A 63 2.65 -21.13 -44.45
CA THR A 63 3.96 -20.59 -44.85
C THR A 63 4.92 -21.62 -45.45
N ASN A 64 4.61 -22.92 -45.37
CA ASN A 64 5.47 -23.95 -45.95
C ASN A 64 5.43 -23.87 -47.50
N PRO A 65 6.58 -23.71 -48.16
CA PRO A 65 6.65 -23.50 -49.62
C PRO A 65 6.20 -24.72 -50.44
N LEU A 66 6.06 -25.89 -49.81
CA LEU A 66 5.61 -27.13 -50.44
C LEU A 66 4.10 -27.38 -50.26
N THR A 67 3.39 -26.52 -49.51
CA THR A 67 1.94 -26.63 -49.29
C THR A 67 1.17 -26.27 -50.57
N SER A 68 0.15 -27.07 -50.92
CA SER A 68 -0.69 -26.80 -52.08
C SER A 68 -1.60 -25.58 -51.88
N ALA A 69 -1.90 -24.84 -52.95
CA ALA A 69 -2.75 -23.65 -52.88
C ALA A 69 -4.13 -23.88 -52.23
N PRO A 70 -4.87 -24.99 -52.50
CA PRO A 70 -6.12 -25.26 -51.81
C PRO A 70 -5.92 -25.42 -50.30
N MET A 71 -4.90 -26.17 -49.88
CA MET A 71 -4.63 -26.41 -48.46
C MET A 71 -4.12 -25.16 -47.75
N GLN A 72 -3.41 -24.26 -48.44
CA GLN A 72 -3.09 -22.92 -47.93
C GLN A 72 -4.36 -22.08 -47.70
N SER A 73 -5.32 -22.12 -48.63
CA SER A 73 -6.60 -21.41 -48.51
C SER A 73 -7.44 -21.93 -47.34
N ASP A 74 -7.48 -23.26 -47.15
CA ASP A 74 -8.18 -23.89 -46.03
C ASP A 74 -7.50 -23.56 -44.69
N ALA A 75 -6.17 -23.61 -44.65
CA ALA A 75 -5.40 -23.20 -43.47
C ALA A 75 -5.66 -21.72 -43.12
N LEU A 76 -5.73 -20.84 -44.11
CA LEU A 76 -6.06 -19.43 -43.89
C LEU A 76 -7.45 -19.22 -43.29
N SER A 77 -8.45 -19.92 -43.84
CA SER A 77 -9.83 -19.85 -43.35
C SER A 77 -9.94 -20.33 -41.89
N LEU A 78 -9.26 -21.43 -41.55
CA LEU A 78 -9.17 -21.95 -40.19
C LEU A 78 -8.38 -21.02 -39.25
N MET A 79 -7.34 -20.33 -39.75
CA MET A 79 -6.62 -19.34 -38.94
C MET A 79 -7.51 -18.16 -38.56
N VAL A 80 -8.29 -17.62 -39.50
CA VAL A 80 -9.18 -16.49 -39.23
C VAL A 80 -10.23 -16.86 -38.17
N SER A 81 -10.89 -18.01 -38.31
CA SER A 81 -11.89 -18.46 -37.33
C SER A 81 -11.26 -18.76 -35.97
N THR A 82 -10.11 -19.46 -35.94
CA THR A 82 -9.38 -19.76 -34.70
C THR A 82 -8.90 -18.50 -34.01
N ALA A 83 -8.37 -17.52 -34.75
CA ALA A 83 -7.89 -16.26 -34.20
C ALA A 83 -9.05 -15.44 -33.60
N GLY A 84 -10.22 -15.43 -34.25
CA GLY A 84 -11.43 -14.81 -33.71
C GLY A 84 -11.91 -15.45 -32.40
N THR A 85 -11.96 -16.78 -32.32
CA THR A 85 -12.29 -17.50 -31.09
C THR A 85 -11.24 -17.23 -29.99
N ARG A 86 -9.95 -17.31 -30.32
CA ARG A 86 -8.85 -17.03 -29.39
C ARG A 86 -8.94 -15.62 -28.82
N LYS A 87 -9.17 -14.62 -29.68
CA LYS A 87 -9.36 -13.23 -29.26
C LYS A 87 -10.52 -13.11 -28.27
N THR A 88 -11.66 -13.73 -28.58
CA THR A 88 -12.85 -13.73 -27.70
C THR A 88 -12.54 -14.32 -26.32
N GLU A 89 -11.82 -15.44 -26.26
CA GLU A 89 -11.44 -16.05 -24.97
C GLU A 89 -10.39 -15.24 -24.20
N ILE A 90 -9.46 -14.57 -24.89
CA ILE A 90 -8.53 -13.62 -24.27
C ILE A 90 -9.29 -12.45 -23.63
N LEU A 91 -10.22 -11.85 -24.37
CA LEU A 91 -11.00 -10.70 -23.85
C LEU A 91 -11.83 -11.10 -22.63
N LYS A 92 -12.47 -12.29 -22.64
CA LYS A 92 -13.17 -12.84 -21.46
C LYS A 92 -12.23 -13.07 -20.28
N ALA A 93 -11.02 -13.56 -20.53
CA ALA A 93 -10.02 -13.83 -19.49
C ALA A 93 -9.50 -12.53 -18.85
N LEU A 94 -9.21 -11.51 -19.67
CA LEU A 94 -8.81 -10.17 -19.20
C LEU A 94 -9.91 -9.53 -18.35
N GLN A 95 -11.17 -9.68 -18.74
CA GLN A 95 -12.32 -9.19 -17.98
C GLN A 95 -12.45 -9.83 -16.58
N ARG A 96 -12.09 -11.11 -16.42
CA ARG A 96 -12.19 -11.82 -15.12
C ARG A 96 -11.02 -11.55 -14.18
N GLY A 97 -9.90 -11.00 -14.66
CA GLY A 97 -8.71 -10.65 -13.88
C GLY A 97 -7.87 -11.83 -13.36
N ASN A 98 -8.46 -12.98 -13.03
CA ASN A 98 -7.78 -14.12 -12.40
C ASN A 98 -6.91 -15.00 -13.34
N THR A 99 -6.76 -14.62 -14.62
CA THR A 99 -6.04 -15.42 -15.63
C THR A 99 -5.01 -14.62 -16.43
N ILE A 100 -4.61 -13.43 -15.95
CA ILE A 100 -3.67 -12.52 -16.66
C ILE A 100 -2.36 -13.22 -17.03
N ALA A 101 -1.80 -14.05 -16.15
CA ALA A 101 -0.58 -14.80 -16.44
C ALA A 101 -0.72 -15.73 -17.65
N LYS A 102 -1.82 -16.49 -17.70
CA LYS A 102 -2.12 -17.38 -18.83
C LYS A 102 -2.29 -16.59 -20.13
N VAL A 103 -2.97 -15.44 -20.05
CA VAL A 103 -3.16 -14.54 -21.19
C VAL A 103 -1.81 -14.02 -21.69
N TYR A 104 -0.98 -13.44 -20.82
CA TYR A 104 0.34 -12.91 -21.15
C TYR A 104 1.25 -13.96 -21.79
N PHE A 105 1.36 -15.15 -21.20
CA PHE A 105 2.22 -16.22 -21.74
C PHE A 105 1.66 -16.88 -23.01
N SER A 106 0.42 -16.58 -23.39
CA SER A 106 -0.17 -17.02 -24.66
C SER A 106 -0.08 -15.97 -25.76
N MET A 107 0.48 -14.78 -25.49
CA MET A 107 0.66 -13.74 -26.51
C MET A 107 1.73 -14.14 -27.54
N ILE A 108 1.50 -13.79 -28.80
CA ILE A 108 2.33 -14.07 -29.96
C ILE A 108 3.29 -12.88 -30.14
N PRO A 109 4.62 -13.11 -29.97
CA PRO A 109 5.62 -12.06 -30.13
C PRO A 109 5.65 -11.44 -31.52
N ALA A 110 6.18 -10.22 -31.63
CA ALA A 110 6.17 -9.42 -32.87
C ALA A 110 6.73 -10.16 -34.10
N ASN A 111 7.82 -10.91 -33.93
CA ASN A 111 8.46 -11.67 -35.01
C ASN A 111 7.55 -12.80 -35.54
N LEU A 112 6.77 -13.45 -34.67
CA LEU A 112 5.82 -14.47 -35.08
C LEU A 112 4.55 -13.84 -35.68
N ARG A 113 4.06 -12.74 -35.08
CA ARG A 113 2.92 -11.98 -35.61
C ARG A 113 3.14 -11.57 -37.06
N SER A 114 4.35 -11.08 -37.41
CA SER A 114 4.66 -10.66 -38.78
C SER A 114 4.65 -11.80 -39.81
N ALA A 115 4.77 -13.06 -39.36
CA ALA A 115 4.70 -14.22 -40.22
C ALA A 115 3.26 -14.68 -40.51
N PHE A 116 2.24 -14.09 -39.87
CA PHE A 116 0.84 -14.39 -40.13
C PHE A 116 0.29 -13.61 -41.34
N PRO A 117 -0.67 -14.18 -42.09
CA PRO A 117 -1.33 -13.48 -43.19
C PRO A 117 -2.06 -12.22 -42.74
N ALA A 118 -2.14 -11.21 -43.63
CA ALA A 118 -2.77 -9.93 -43.33
C ALA A 118 -4.22 -10.05 -42.83
N ALA A 119 -4.98 -11.07 -43.27
CA ALA A 119 -6.34 -11.32 -42.81
C ALA A 119 -6.44 -11.80 -41.35
N VAL A 120 -5.36 -12.38 -40.79
CA VAL A 120 -5.32 -12.92 -39.42
C VAL A 120 -4.81 -11.87 -38.43
N GLN A 121 -3.89 -11.00 -38.87
CA GLN A 121 -3.25 -10.00 -38.00
C GLN A 121 -4.21 -9.10 -37.19
N PRO A 122 -5.40 -8.67 -37.69
CA PRO A 122 -6.34 -7.87 -36.91
C PRO A 122 -6.89 -8.57 -35.65
N TYR A 123 -6.83 -9.91 -35.60
CA TYR A 123 -7.29 -10.70 -34.46
C TYR A 123 -6.20 -10.95 -33.42
N LEU A 124 -4.96 -10.66 -33.76
CA LEU A 124 -3.81 -10.89 -32.90
C LEU A 124 -3.45 -9.57 -32.19
N GLU A 125 -2.83 -9.70 -31.03
CA GLU A 125 -2.20 -8.65 -30.25
C GLU A 125 -0.99 -8.04 -30.95
N LYS A 126 -0.71 -6.76 -30.70
CA LYS A 126 0.47 -6.05 -31.19
C LYS A 126 1.42 -5.77 -30.03
N GLU A 127 2.60 -6.38 -30.07
CA GLU A 127 3.69 -6.04 -29.14
C GLU A 127 4.23 -4.64 -29.47
N THR A 128 4.14 -3.70 -28.54
CA THR A 128 4.56 -2.32 -28.74
C THR A 128 4.72 -1.58 -27.41
N SER A 129 5.26 -0.35 -27.46
CA SER A 129 5.30 0.56 -26.33
C SER A 129 4.20 1.60 -26.44
N VAL A 130 3.40 1.71 -25.39
CA VAL A 130 2.35 2.74 -25.27
C VAL A 130 2.83 3.79 -24.29
N ARG A 131 2.88 5.05 -24.74
CA ARG A 131 3.16 6.19 -23.88
C ARG A 131 1.86 6.87 -23.49
N GLY A 132 1.68 7.16 -22.21
CA GLY A 132 0.49 7.83 -21.71
C GLY A 132 0.57 8.20 -20.23
N VAL A 133 -0.48 8.84 -19.75
CA VAL A 133 -0.64 9.19 -18.34
C VAL A 133 -1.35 8.04 -17.63
N LEU A 134 -0.73 7.52 -16.59
CA LEU A 134 -1.25 6.43 -15.79
C LEU A 134 -2.36 6.94 -14.86
N ASN A 135 -3.42 6.17 -14.70
CA ASN A 135 -4.45 6.33 -13.69
C ASN A 135 -4.54 5.05 -12.89
N VAL A 136 -4.57 5.16 -11.56
CA VAL A 136 -4.55 4.02 -10.66
C VAL A 136 -5.72 4.14 -9.70
N LEU A 137 -6.53 3.08 -9.66
CA LEU A 137 -7.58 2.91 -8.66
C LEU A 137 -7.09 1.93 -7.59
N HIS A 138 -7.32 2.29 -6.33
CA HIS A 138 -7.00 1.49 -5.17
C HIS A 138 -8.31 1.11 -4.46
N ALA A 139 -8.40 -0.09 -3.90
CA ALA A 139 -9.63 -0.51 -3.24
C ALA A 139 -9.37 -1.58 -2.19
N ASP A 140 -10.05 -1.42 -1.07
CA ASP A 140 -9.85 -2.22 0.14
C ASP A 140 -11.08 -3.03 0.51
N ASP A 141 -10.82 -4.29 0.83
CA ASP A 141 -11.75 -5.18 1.51
C ASP A 141 -11.24 -5.35 2.94
N PHE A 142 -11.66 -4.49 3.86
CA PHE A 142 -11.24 -4.53 5.26
C PHE A 142 -11.63 -5.83 5.97
N GLU A 143 -12.75 -6.44 5.57
CA GLU A 143 -13.24 -7.70 6.14
C GLU A 143 -12.31 -8.86 5.77
N ARG A 144 -11.86 -8.90 4.51
CA ARG A 144 -10.91 -9.92 4.02
C ARG A 144 -9.44 -9.52 4.16
N ARG A 145 -9.15 -8.26 4.49
CA ARG A 145 -7.81 -7.64 4.53
C ARG A 145 -7.08 -7.74 3.18
N ILE A 146 -7.74 -7.30 2.10
CA ILE A 146 -7.21 -7.38 0.74
C ILE A 146 -7.26 -6.02 0.07
N ALA A 147 -6.10 -5.53 -0.36
CA ALA A 147 -5.97 -4.39 -1.28
C ALA A 147 -5.86 -4.84 -2.74
N THR A 148 -6.43 -4.05 -3.65
CA THR A 148 -6.34 -4.31 -5.10
C THR A 148 -6.07 -3.04 -5.89
N TYR A 149 -5.29 -3.15 -6.97
CA TYR A 149 -4.91 -2.05 -7.84
C TYR A 149 -5.39 -2.29 -9.27
N ASP A 150 -6.15 -1.33 -9.83
CA ASP A 150 -6.47 -1.31 -11.25
C ASP A 150 -5.68 -0.20 -11.95
N TYR A 151 -5.13 -0.51 -13.14
CA TYR A 151 -4.29 0.41 -13.89
C TYR A 151 -4.95 0.79 -15.22
N PHE A 152 -4.88 2.09 -15.56
CA PHE A 152 -5.33 2.60 -16.85
C PHE A 152 -4.29 3.53 -17.44
N LEU A 153 -4.18 3.54 -18.76
CA LEU A 153 -3.24 4.41 -19.47
C LEU A 153 -4.01 5.30 -20.43
N THR A 154 -3.97 6.61 -20.21
CA THR A 154 -4.57 7.61 -21.10
C THR A 154 -3.52 8.09 -22.11
N SER A 155 -3.77 7.85 -23.40
CA SER A 155 -2.89 8.27 -24.50
C SER A 155 -3.72 8.89 -25.63
N GLY A 156 -3.41 10.13 -26.02
CA GLY A 156 -4.11 10.82 -27.11
C GLY A 156 -5.63 10.93 -26.92
N GLY A 157 -6.09 11.07 -25.67
CA GLY A 157 -7.52 11.12 -25.32
C GLY A 157 -8.23 9.76 -25.26
N THR A 158 -7.53 8.67 -25.57
CA THR A 158 -8.06 7.30 -25.45
C THR A 158 -7.51 6.67 -24.17
N GLN A 159 -8.35 6.03 -23.38
CA GLN A 159 -7.91 5.28 -22.20
C GLN A 159 -7.87 3.76 -22.49
N SER A 160 -6.78 3.12 -22.09
CA SER A 160 -6.59 1.67 -22.17
C SER A 160 -6.57 1.03 -20.78
N ILE A 161 -7.09 -0.19 -20.65
CA ILE A 161 -7.04 -0.99 -19.42
C ILE A 161 -5.71 -1.73 -19.39
N VAL A 162 -4.96 -1.58 -18.30
CA VAL A 162 -3.64 -2.17 -18.15
C VAL A 162 -3.71 -3.38 -17.20
N HIS A 163 -3.28 -4.53 -17.69
CA HIS A 163 -3.13 -5.75 -16.90
C HIS A 163 -1.65 -6.09 -16.73
N LEU A 164 -1.21 -6.18 -15.47
CA LEU A 164 0.15 -6.52 -15.09
C LEU A 164 0.17 -7.92 -14.45
N LEU A 165 1.27 -8.66 -14.61
CA LEU A 165 1.43 -9.99 -14.00
C LEU A 165 1.53 -9.97 -12.46
N GLY A 166 1.71 -8.79 -11.86
CA GLY A 166 1.75 -8.58 -10.42
C GLY A 166 1.38 -7.14 -10.08
N SER A 167 1.05 -6.91 -8.81
CA SER A 167 0.80 -5.57 -8.30
C SER A 167 2.07 -4.72 -8.42
N ARG A 168 1.87 -3.46 -8.78
CA ARG A 168 2.91 -2.45 -8.87
C ARG A 168 2.46 -1.26 -8.03
N PRO A 169 2.52 -1.38 -6.69
CA PRO A 169 2.09 -0.28 -5.83
C PRO A 169 2.90 0.99 -6.15
N GLU A 170 4.11 0.86 -6.72
CA GLU A 170 4.94 1.96 -7.18
C GLU A 170 4.41 2.79 -8.33
N LEU A 171 3.40 2.31 -9.03
CA LEU A 171 2.75 3.05 -10.08
C LEU A 171 1.60 3.84 -9.48
N VAL A 172 1.70 5.17 -9.56
CA VAL A 172 0.69 6.10 -9.07
C VAL A 172 0.05 6.88 -10.21
N SER A 173 -1.15 7.40 -9.96
CA SER A 173 -1.85 8.23 -10.93
C SER A 173 -1.09 9.50 -11.27
N GLY A 174 -1.24 9.95 -12.51
CA GLY A 174 -0.60 11.16 -13.03
C GLY A 174 0.85 10.95 -13.49
N LEU A 175 1.46 9.79 -13.26
CA LEU A 175 2.74 9.45 -13.89
C LEU A 175 2.58 9.41 -15.41
N GLU A 176 3.43 10.13 -16.12
CA GLU A 176 3.61 9.84 -17.55
C GLU A 176 4.57 8.65 -17.66
N ILE A 177 4.11 7.56 -18.27
CA ILE A 177 4.92 6.35 -18.45
C ILE A 177 4.96 5.93 -19.92
N THR A 178 6.01 5.20 -20.28
CA THR A 178 6.04 4.35 -21.46
C THR A 178 5.99 2.90 -21.00
N LEU A 179 4.95 2.19 -21.39
CA LEU A 179 4.68 0.80 -21.03
C LEU A 179 4.88 -0.09 -22.26
N HIS A 180 5.85 -1.00 -22.20
CA HIS A 180 6.06 -2.03 -23.21
C HIS A 180 5.23 -3.28 -22.89
N GLY A 181 4.49 -3.77 -23.88
CA GLY A 181 3.66 -4.95 -23.72
C GLY A 181 2.85 -5.28 -24.97
N TYR A 182 1.78 -6.04 -24.79
CA TYR A 182 0.88 -6.47 -25.86
C TYR A 182 -0.40 -5.65 -25.83
N VAL A 183 -0.70 -4.99 -26.95
CA VAL A 183 -1.93 -4.22 -27.14
C VAL A 183 -2.94 -5.08 -27.91
N LEU A 184 -4.13 -5.26 -27.35
CA LEU A 184 -5.25 -5.92 -28.01
C LEU A 184 -6.54 -5.14 -27.71
N ASP A 185 -7.11 -4.52 -28.73
CA ASP A 185 -8.20 -3.55 -28.61
C ASP A 185 -7.86 -2.46 -27.59
N GLN A 186 -8.64 -2.31 -26.52
CA GLN A 186 -8.43 -1.36 -25.42
C GLN A 186 -7.53 -1.88 -24.29
N TYR A 187 -7.02 -3.10 -24.39
CA TYR A 187 -6.22 -3.72 -23.33
C TYR A 187 -4.73 -3.63 -23.64
N VAL A 188 -3.95 -3.30 -22.60
CA VAL A 188 -2.49 -3.42 -22.60
C VAL A 188 -2.11 -4.48 -21.57
N VAL A 189 -1.51 -5.57 -22.02
CA VAL A 189 -1.06 -6.67 -21.15
C VAL A 189 0.46 -6.64 -21.08
N ALA A 190 1.02 -6.44 -19.90
CA ALA A 190 2.47 -6.30 -19.72
C ALA A 190 2.97 -7.15 -18.54
N SER A 191 4.27 -7.45 -18.54
CA SER A 191 4.88 -8.22 -17.46
C SER A 191 4.89 -7.45 -16.13
N GLY A 192 4.87 -6.13 -16.22
CA GLY A 192 5.11 -5.23 -15.10
C GLY A 192 6.58 -5.15 -14.67
N ALA A 193 7.50 -5.93 -15.25
CA ALA A 193 8.92 -5.85 -14.89
C ALA A 193 9.47 -4.44 -15.14
N LYS A 194 10.46 -4.01 -14.35
CA LYS A 194 11.08 -2.68 -14.45
C LYS A 194 11.55 -2.33 -15.87
N ARG A 195 12.02 -3.32 -16.63
CA ARG A 195 12.46 -3.13 -18.03
C ARG A 195 11.32 -2.76 -19.00
N ASP A 196 10.09 -3.12 -18.64
CA ASP A 196 8.90 -2.91 -19.47
C ASP A 196 8.15 -1.63 -19.08
N ILE A 197 8.56 -0.93 -18.01
CA ILE A 197 7.94 0.32 -17.55
C ILE A 197 9.02 1.40 -17.42
N GLN A 198 8.90 2.44 -18.23
CA GLN A 198 9.72 3.65 -18.12
C GLN A 198 8.87 4.79 -17.60
N ILE A 199 9.20 5.32 -16.41
CA ILE A 199 8.62 6.59 -15.93
C ILE A 199 9.27 7.73 -16.70
N VAL A 200 8.44 8.53 -17.37
CA VAL A 200 8.86 9.68 -18.17
C VAL A 200 8.86 10.95 -17.31
N SER A 201 7.83 11.15 -16.49
CA SER A 201 7.75 12.27 -15.54
C SER A 201 6.84 11.97 -14.35
N ALA A 202 7.12 12.63 -13.23
CA ALA A 202 6.25 12.65 -12.05
C ALA A 202 4.99 13.51 -12.30
N PRO A 203 3.88 13.28 -11.57
CA PRO A 203 2.74 14.18 -11.58
C PRO A 203 3.15 15.60 -11.11
N PRO A 204 2.48 16.66 -11.61
CA PRO A 204 2.73 18.01 -11.13
C PRO A 204 2.42 18.12 -9.62
N PRO A 205 3.23 18.85 -8.83
CA PRO A 205 2.99 19.00 -7.40
C PRO A 205 1.69 19.76 -7.13
N SER A 206 0.94 19.33 -6.11
CA SER A 206 -0.23 20.05 -5.62
C SER A 206 0.19 21.39 -4.99
N PRO A 207 -0.61 22.47 -5.15
CA PRO A 207 -0.27 23.77 -4.59
C PRO A 207 -0.22 23.75 -3.04
N PRO A 208 0.67 24.57 -2.42
CA PRO A 208 1.07 24.45 -1.01
C PRO A 208 0.06 24.97 0.04
N ILE A 209 -1.04 25.58 -0.41
CA ILE A 209 -2.27 25.81 0.37
C ILE A 209 -3.42 25.57 -0.61
N ASN A 210 -4.32 24.64 -0.30
CA ASN A 210 -5.32 24.24 -1.27
C ASN A 210 -6.67 23.96 -0.61
N VAL A 211 -7.66 24.78 -0.92
CA VAL A 211 -9.07 24.45 -0.62
C VAL A 211 -9.45 23.27 -1.51
N GLN A 212 -9.84 22.15 -0.92
CA GLN A 212 -10.33 20.98 -1.66
C GLN A 212 -11.85 21.11 -1.83
N LYS A 213 -12.31 21.43 -3.03
CA LYS A 213 -13.75 21.43 -3.31
C LYS A 213 -14.25 20.00 -3.50
N THR A 214 -15.16 19.55 -2.66
CA THR A 214 -15.59 18.15 -2.64
C THR A 214 -17.10 18.03 -2.67
N LEU A 215 -17.62 17.39 -3.72
CA LEU A 215 -19.03 17.04 -3.81
C LEU A 215 -19.27 15.74 -3.03
N VAL A 216 -20.09 15.79 -1.99
CA VAL A 216 -20.52 14.61 -1.24
C VAL A 216 -21.87 14.14 -1.80
N VAL A 217 -21.93 12.90 -2.27
CA VAL A 217 -23.14 12.31 -2.85
C VAL A 217 -23.59 11.14 -1.98
N LEU A 218 -24.77 11.25 -1.38
CA LEU A 218 -25.34 10.15 -0.61
C LEU A 218 -25.98 9.13 -1.55
N ILE A 219 -25.63 7.85 -1.43
CA ILE A 219 -26.16 6.79 -2.30
C ILE A 219 -26.65 5.61 -1.46
N ASN A 220 -27.69 4.90 -1.91
CA ASN A 220 -28.12 3.67 -1.28
C ASN A 220 -28.32 2.53 -2.29
N TYR A 221 -28.03 1.31 -1.87
CA TYR A 221 -28.15 0.09 -2.67
C TYR A 221 -29.40 -0.69 -2.27
N THR A 222 -29.86 -1.62 -3.11
CA THR A 222 -31.12 -2.35 -2.86
C THR A 222 -31.11 -3.23 -1.61
N ASP A 223 -29.93 -3.63 -1.15
CA ASP A 223 -29.66 -4.40 0.07
C ASP A 223 -29.23 -3.52 1.27
N ALA A 224 -29.09 -2.21 1.06
CA ALA A 224 -28.57 -1.25 2.03
C ALA A 224 -29.31 0.09 1.89
N MET A 225 -30.63 0.07 2.13
CA MET A 225 -31.53 1.19 1.82
C MET A 225 -31.60 2.28 2.89
N GLU A 226 -30.93 2.09 4.03
CA GLU A 226 -31.00 2.98 5.20
C GLU A 226 -30.45 4.38 4.92
N ARG A 227 -31.11 5.39 5.51
CA ARG A 227 -30.77 6.82 5.38
C ARG A 227 -30.58 7.44 6.76
N PRO A 228 -29.46 7.15 7.43
CA PRO A 228 -29.24 7.49 8.85
C PRO A 228 -29.09 9.00 9.12
N PHE A 229 -28.89 9.80 8.07
CA PHE A 229 -28.72 11.24 8.15
C PHE A 229 -29.27 11.95 6.91
N THR A 230 -29.53 13.25 7.08
CA THR A 230 -29.86 14.19 5.99
C THR A 230 -28.58 14.81 5.42
N PRO A 231 -28.60 15.31 4.18
CA PRO A 231 -27.47 16.05 3.60
C PRO A 231 -26.98 17.20 4.49
N GLN A 232 -27.91 17.98 5.07
CA GLN A 232 -27.54 19.09 5.95
C GLN A 232 -26.81 18.62 7.22
N GLN A 233 -27.20 17.47 7.78
CA GLN A 233 -26.50 16.93 8.96
C GLN A 233 -25.06 16.53 8.64
N ILE A 234 -24.80 15.99 7.45
CA ILE A 234 -23.43 15.69 7.00
C ILE A 234 -22.66 16.98 6.75
N ASP A 235 -23.28 17.96 6.09
CA ASP A 235 -22.67 19.26 5.81
C ASP A 235 -22.24 19.97 7.11
N ASP A 236 -23.16 20.12 8.05
CA ASP A 236 -22.91 20.73 9.37
C ASP A 236 -21.80 20.00 10.13
N HIS A 237 -21.77 18.66 10.05
CA HIS A 237 -20.77 17.84 10.74
C HIS A 237 -19.39 17.95 10.10
N LEU A 238 -19.30 17.82 8.77
CA LEU A 238 -18.05 17.91 8.03
C LEU A 238 -17.45 19.32 8.10
N ALA A 239 -18.25 20.37 8.29
CA ALA A 239 -17.79 21.74 8.55
C ALA A 239 -17.18 21.93 9.95
N GLY A 240 -17.40 21.00 10.88
CA GLY A 240 -16.99 21.08 12.28
C GLY A 240 -15.72 20.29 12.61
N ALA A 241 -15.90 19.15 13.29
CA ALA A 241 -14.80 18.35 13.83
C ALA A 241 -13.86 17.81 12.74
N PHE A 242 -14.42 17.44 11.59
CA PHE A 242 -13.66 16.98 10.43
C PHE A 242 -12.70 18.06 9.88
N GLN A 243 -13.16 19.31 9.73
CA GLN A 243 -12.27 20.43 9.35
C GLN A 243 -11.18 20.64 10.38
N ASN A 244 -11.50 20.52 11.66
CA ASN A 244 -10.54 20.72 12.74
C ASN A 244 -9.41 19.68 12.68
N LEU A 245 -9.73 18.41 12.37
CA LEU A 245 -8.76 17.34 12.17
C LEU A 245 -7.77 17.70 11.05
N TYR A 246 -8.26 17.98 9.85
CA TYR A 246 -7.41 18.33 8.71
C TYR A 246 -6.63 19.62 8.93
N ARG A 247 -7.22 20.62 9.61
CA ARG A 247 -6.52 21.86 9.96
C ARG A 247 -5.35 21.61 10.92
N GLU A 248 -5.53 20.76 11.93
CA GLU A 248 -4.46 20.40 12.88
C GLU A 248 -3.35 19.60 12.19
N MET A 249 -3.68 18.47 11.56
CA MET A 249 -2.67 17.58 11.00
C MET A 249 -1.92 18.16 9.80
N SER A 250 -2.52 19.12 9.08
CA SER A 250 -1.86 19.80 7.96
C SER A 250 -1.12 21.07 8.34
N TYR A 251 -1.13 21.50 9.61
CA TYR A 251 -0.66 22.83 10.03
C TYR A 251 -1.37 23.98 9.30
N GLY A 252 -2.67 23.83 9.05
CA GLY A 252 -3.50 24.81 8.36
C GLY A 252 -3.22 24.94 6.85
N ARG A 253 -2.56 23.95 6.24
CA ARG A 253 -2.22 23.95 4.80
C ARG A 253 -3.37 23.49 3.91
N ILE A 254 -4.37 22.79 4.47
CA ILE A 254 -5.52 22.29 3.74
C ILE A 254 -6.81 22.61 4.48
N SER A 255 -7.86 22.85 3.70
CA SER A 255 -9.25 22.92 4.17
C SER A 255 -10.15 22.29 3.13
N TRP A 256 -11.26 21.73 3.57
CA TRP A 256 -12.25 21.14 2.67
C TRP A 256 -13.43 22.09 2.50
N ASP A 257 -13.96 22.19 1.28
CA ASP A 257 -15.16 22.94 0.95
C ASP A 257 -16.17 21.93 0.40
N PHE A 258 -17.15 21.55 1.21
CA PHE A 258 -18.07 20.47 0.91
C PHE A 258 -19.40 21.01 0.40
N ASP A 259 -19.93 20.39 -0.65
CA ASP A 259 -21.33 20.49 -1.01
C ASP A 259 -21.96 19.09 -0.88
N VAL A 260 -23.02 18.96 -0.09
CA VAL A 260 -23.66 17.65 0.16
C VAL A 260 -25.00 17.55 -0.56
N ILE A 261 -25.13 16.54 -1.42
CA ILE A 261 -26.37 16.27 -2.16
C ILE A 261 -26.98 14.92 -1.79
N GLY A 262 -28.30 14.85 -1.99
CA GLY A 262 -29.22 13.86 -1.42
C GLY A 262 -28.96 12.39 -1.71
N TRP A 263 -29.87 11.55 -1.19
CA TRP A 263 -29.86 10.10 -1.33
C TRP A 263 -30.34 9.65 -2.71
N TYR A 264 -29.43 9.13 -3.53
CA TYR A 264 -29.73 8.52 -4.82
C TYR A 264 -29.74 6.99 -4.73
N SER A 265 -30.80 6.37 -5.25
CA SER A 265 -30.95 4.91 -5.20
C SER A 265 -30.32 4.23 -6.41
N ILE A 266 -29.37 3.35 -6.12
CA ILE A 266 -28.67 2.50 -7.08
C ILE A 266 -29.46 1.19 -7.19
N PRO A 267 -29.96 0.82 -8.39
CA PRO A 267 -30.92 -0.29 -8.56
C PRO A 267 -30.24 -1.67 -8.58
N ARG A 268 -29.35 -1.94 -7.62
CA ARG A 268 -28.59 -3.18 -7.47
C ARG A 268 -28.04 -3.34 -6.04
N PRO A 269 -27.68 -4.56 -5.62
CA PRO A 269 -27.07 -4.78 -4.32
C PRO A 269 -25.67 -4.15 -4.24
N SER A 270 -25.19 -3.93 -3.02
CA SER A 270 -23.87 -3.41 -2.67
C SER A 270 -22.75 -4.44 -2.85
N ARG A 271 -23.10 -5.72 -3.01
CA ARG A 271 -22.15 -6.81 -3.31
C ARG A 271 -22.56 -7.56 -4.57
N ASN A 272 -21.57 -7.97 -5.35
CA ASN A 272 -21.78 -8.80 -6.53
C ASN A 272 -22.03 -10.27 -6.15
N SER A 273 -22.31 -11.13 -7.13
CA SER A 273 -22.57 -12.56 -6.92
C SER A 273 -21.42 -13.34 -6.28
N ASP A 274 -20.20 -12.81 -6.37
CA ASP A 274 -18.98 -13.39 -5.78
C ASP A 274 -18.71 -12.83 -4.37
N GLY A 275 -19.60 -12.00 -3.84
CA GLY A 275 -19.50 -11.41 -2.50
C GLY A 275 -18.45 -10.30 -2.37
N PHE A 276 -17.98 -9.73 -3.49
CA PHE A 276 -17.15 -8.52 -3.48
C PHE A 276 -18.01 -7.26 -3.49
N CYS A 277 -17.49 -6.21 -2.86
CA CYS A 277 -18.12 -4.91 -2.85
C CYS A 277 -18.22 -4.29 -4.24
N GLU A 278 -19.41 -3.75 -4.53
CA GLU A 278 -19.72 -3.02 -5.73
C GLU A 278 -19.02 -1.68 -5.71
N ARG A 279 -17.94 -1.59 -6.48
CA ARG A 279 -17.14 -0.38 -6.58
C ARG A 279 -17.83 0.62 -7.51
N VAL A 280 -17.86 1.89 -7.14
CA VAL A 280 -18.22 3.00 -8.03
C VAL A 280 -17.04 3.23 -9.00
N ARG A 281 -16.67 2.21 -9.78
CA ARG A 281 -15.56 2.29 -10.72
C ARG A 281 -15.97 3.13 -11.91
N SER A 282 -15.07 3.99 -12.36
CA SER A 282 -15.13 4.49 -13.72
C SER A 282 -14.17 3.70 -14.59
N TYR A 283 -14.76 2.88 -15.45
CA TYR A 283 -14.06 2.30 -16.56
C TYR A 283 -14.53 3.01 -17.83
N PRO A 284 -13.77 3.96 -18.37
CA PRO A 284 -14.15 4.62 -19.61
C PRO A 284 -14.13 3.70 -20.85
N ALA A 285 -13.62 2.46 -20.70
CA ALA A 285 -13.52 1.49 -21.80
C ALA A 285 -14.61 0.39 -21.79
N TYR A 286 -15.54 0.37 -20.83
CA TYR A 286 -16.61 -0.64 -20.82
C TYR A 286 -17.93 -0.07 -21.37
N PRO A 287 -18.52 -0.65 -22.45
CA PRO A 287 -19.85 -0.27 -22.91
C PRO A 287 -20.93 -0.57 -21.85
N GLU A 288 -22.11 0.06 -21.96
CA GLU A 288 -23.25 -0.13 -21.02
C GLU A 288 -23.66 -1.61 -20.87
N GLU A 289 -23.44 -2.43 -21.90
CA GLU A 289 -23.72 -3.88 -21.92
C GLU A 289 -22.59 -4.75 -21.34
N SER A 290 -21.50 -4.12 -20.87
CA SER A 290 -20.38 -4.83 -20.25
C SER A 290 -20.80 -5.46 -18.91
N PRO A 291 -20.27 -6.63 -18.54
CA PRO A 291 -20.40 -7.16 -17.17
C PRO A 291 -19.76 -6.26 -16.10
N TYR A 292 -18.94 -5.27 -16.49
CA TYR A 292 -18.33 -4.26 -15.60
C TYR A 292 -18.57 -2.84 -16.15
N PRO A 293 -19.82 -2.34 -16.16
CA PRO A 293 -20.13 -1.05 -16.78
C PRO A 293 -19.51 0.10 -15.98
N ASN A 294 -19.41 1.29 -16.59
CA ASN A 294 -18.93 2.51 -15.94
C ASN A 294 -19.91 2.92 -14.81
N ARG A 295 -19.72 2.33 -13.62
CA ARG A 295 -20.60 2.52 -12.46
C ARG A 295 -20.59 3.97 -11.97
N ALA A 296 -19.46 4.66 -12.09
CA ALA A 296 -19.38 6.08 -11.78
C ALA A 296 -20.28 6.93 -12.71
N ASP A 297 -20.32 6.63 -14.01
CA ASP A 297 -21.22 7.31 -14.96
C ASP A 297 -22.70 6.97 -14.71
N GLU A 298 -23.01 5.73 -14.34
CA GLU A 298 -24.35 5.30 -13.93
C GLU A 298 -24.86 6.13 -12.74
N VAL A 299 -24.03 6.29 -11.70
CA VAL A 299 -24.37 7.10 -10.52
C VAL A 299 -24.41 8.58 -10.88
N TYR A 300 -23.44 9.08 -11.66
CA TYR A 300 -23.43 10.47 -12.13
C TYR A 300 -24.70 10.86 -12.88
N LYS A 301 -25.23 9.97 -13.73
CA LYS A 301 -26.50 10.20 -14.46
C LYS A 301 -27.69 10.49 -13.52
N LEU A 302 -27.66 10.02 -12.27
CA LEU A 302 -28.71 10.26 -11.29
C LEU A 302 -28.73 11.72 -10.79
N PHE A 303 -27.58 12.38 -10.76
CA PHE A 303 -27.43 13.70 -10.14
C PHE A 303 -26.88 14.80 -11.06
N LYS A 304 -26.44 14.47 -12.29
CA LYS A 304 -25.87 15.42 -13.26
C LYS A 304 -26.74 16.65 -13.58
N GLY A 305 -28.05 16.56 -13.37
CA GLY A 305 -28.97 17.68 -13.60
C GLY A 305 -29.03 18.69 -12.46
N SER A 306 -28.46 18.35 -11.31
CA SER A 306 -28.56 19.13 -10.06
C SER A 306 -27.27 19.86 -9.69
N VAL A 307 -26.14 19.48 -10.29
CA VAL A 307 -24.81 19.99 -9.91
C VAL A 307 -23.86 19.97 -11.11
N ASP A 308 -22.99 20.98 -11.19
CA ASP A 308 -21.90 21.05 -12.15
C ASP A 308 -20.62 20.49 -11.51
N ILE A 309 -20.27 19.25 -11.86
CA ILE A 309 -19.11 18.56 -11.28
C ILE A 309 -17.76 19.17 -11.69
N THR A 310 -17.71 20.08 -12.68
CA THR A 310 -16.47 20.72 -13.11
C THR A 310 -15.92 21.71 -12.07
N GLN A 311 -16.73 22.05 -11.06
CA GLN A 311 -16.37 22.97 -9.98
C GLN A 311 -15.66 22.27 -8.81
N TYR A 312 -15.58 20.94 -8.82
CA TYR A 312 -15.08 20.15 -7.72
C TYR A 312 -13.75 19.48 -8.06
N ASP A 313 -12.91 19.40 -7.04
CA ASP A 313 -11.66 18.65 -7.05
C ASP A 313 -11.89 17.17 -6.78
N HIS A 314 -12.92 16.85 -5.98
CA HIS A 314 -13.24 15.50 -5.54
C HIS A 314 -14.74 15.21 -5.52
N ILE A 315 -15.09 13.93 -5.64
CA ILE A 315 -16.44 13.41 -5.39
C ILE A 315 -16.34 12.31 -4.34
N LEU A 316 -17.04 12.47 -3.21
CA LEU A 316 -17.11 11.49 -2.13
C LEU A 316 -18.50 10.85 -2.11
N PHE A 317 -18.57 9.54 -2.31
CA PHE A 317 -19.79 8.76 -2.16
C PHE A 317 -19.92 8.23 -0.73
N LEU A 318 -21.07 8.46 -0.10
CA LEU A 318 -21.38 7.95 1.24
C LEU A 318 -22.56 6.99 1.16
N ASP A 319 -22.42 5.81 1.75
CA ASP A 319 -23.51 4.82 1.78
C ASP A 319 -23.56 3.93 3.01
N SER A 320 -24.73 3.33 3.21
CA SER A 320 -25.03 2.48 4.35
C SER A 320 -24.78 1.00 4.04
N SER A 321 -23.85 0.61 3.19
CA SER A 321 -23.55 -0.83 2.99
C SER A 321 -22.49 -1.33 3.97
N SER A 322 -22.40 -2.64 4.13
CA SER A 322 -21.29 -3.29 4.85
C SER A 322 -20.00 -3.40 4.02
N CYS A 323 -19.86 -2.57 3.00
CA CYS A 323 -18.67 -2.47 2.19
C CYS A 323 -17.88 -1.26 2.65
N GLY A 324 -16.58 -1.44 2.93
CA GLY A 324 -15.72 -0.37 3.44
C GLY A 324 -15.39 0.73 2.42
N GLY A 325 -14.12 1.10 2.37
CA GLY A 325 -13.54 2.17 1.55
C GLY A 325 -13.33 1.80 0.09
N GLY A 326 -12.98 2.77 -0.76
CA GLY A 326 -12.58 2.49 -2.13
C GLY A 326 -12.44 3.73 -2.99
N ASP A 327 -11.23 3.94 -3.50
CA ASP A 327 -10.74 5.28 -3.75
C ASP A 327 -9.79 5.40 -4.94
N SER A 328 -9.78 6.58 -5.58
CA SER A 328 -8.72 6.94 -6.50
C SER A 328 -7.47 7.35 -5.75
N PHE A 329 -6.31 6.92 -6.24
CA PHE A 329 -5.04 7.45 -5.76
C PHE A 329 -4.76 8.79 -6.44
N GLY A 330 -4.87 9.90 -5.71
CA GLY A 330 -4.81 11.24 -6.29
C GLY A 330 -6.02 11.53 -7.20
N LYS A 331 -5.91 12.57 -8.03
CA LYS A 331 -6.90 12.86 -9.07
C LYS A 331 -6.63 12.05 -10.32
N ILE A 332 -7.65 11.43 -10.89
CA ILE A 332 -7.55 10.64 -12.12
C ILE A 332 -8.57 11.09 -13.17
N SER A 333 -8.37 10.68 -14.42
CA SER A 333 -9.30 10.96 -15.50
C SER A 333 -10.50 9.99 -15.51
N TYR A 334 -11.69 10.55 -15.28
CA TYR A 334 -13.00 9.93 -15.35
C TYR A 334 -13.70 10.33 -16.65
N VAL A 335 -14.48 9.42 -17.26
CA VAL A 335 -15.43 9.81 -18.33
C VAL A 335 -16.84 9.75 -17.76
N LEU A 336 -17.45 10.91 -17.60
CA LEU A 336 -18.77 11.11 -16.98
C LEU A 336 -19.62 11.97 -17.91
N GLY A 337 -20.83 11.52 -18.25
CA GLY A 337 -21.72 12.20 -19.19
C GLY A 337 -21.15 12.40 -20.59
N GLY A 338 -20.16 11.59 -20.98
CA GLY A 338 -19.46 11.70 -22.27
C GLY A 338 -18.32 12.72 -22.31
N ALA A 339 -17.98 13.37 -21.19
CA ALA A 339 -16.85 14.28 -21.08
C ALA A 339 -15.78 13.70 -20.13
N THR A 340 -14.51 14.07 -20.35
CA THR A 340 -13.40 13.70 -19.47
C THR A 340 -13.26 14.73 -18.33
N HIS A 341 -13.25 14.24 -17.10
CA HIS A 341 -13.07 15.03 -15.88
C HIS A 341 -11.85 14.52 -15.11
N THR A 342 -11.03 15.40 -14.56
CA THR A 342 -9.91 15.02 -13.69
C THR A 342 -10.25 15.40 -12.25
N LEU A 343 -10.59 14.40 -11.44
CA LEU A 343 -11.02 14.58 -10.04
C LEU A 343 -10.56 13.40 -9.18
N GLY A 344 -10.53 13.58 -7.87
CA GLY A 344 -10.45 12.46 -6.92
C GLY A 344 -11.86 11.88 -6.71
N MET A 345 -11.97 10.57 -6.62
CA MET A 345 -13.23 9.91 -6.29
C MET A 345 -13.01 8.98 -5.12
N ALA A 346 -13.86 9.12 -4.12
CA ALA A 346 -13.80 8.36 -2.90
C ALA A 346 -15.15 7.69 -2.59
N ARG A 347 -15.13 6.58 -1.85
CA ARG A 347 -16.35 5.95 -1.33
C ARG A 347 -16.15 5.48 0.11
N ALA A 348 -16.99 5.95 1.02
CA ALA A 348 -17.06 5.46 2.38
C ALA A 348 -18.42 4.79 2.65
N GLY A 349 -18.40 3.49 2.94
CA GLY A 349 -19.57 2.76 3.41
C GLY A 349 -19.71 2.73 4.94
N HIS A 350 -20.45 1.77 5.49
CA HIS A 350 -20.77 1.64 6.92
C HIS A 350 -21.44 2.87 7.56
N MET A 351 -22.09 3.71 6.75
CA MET A 351 -22.59 4.99 7.21
C MET A 351 -23.82 4.90 8.13
N GLN A 352 -24.38 3.71 8.38
CA GLN A 352 -25.33 3.49 9.49
C GLN A 352 -24.76 3.92 10.84
N GLU A 353 -23.47 3.71 11.02
CA GLU A 353 -22.74 3.98 12.26
C GLU A 353 -22.18 5.41 12.28
N PHE A 354 -22.48 6.22 11.27
CA PHE A 354 -21.95 7.57 11.16
C PHE A 354 -22.35 8.48 12.32
N ASN A 355 -23.49 8.25 12.98
CA ASN A 355 -23.87 9.08 14.14
C ASN A 355 -23.33 8.53 15.47
N LEU A 356 -22.53 7.47 15.45
CA LEU A 356 -21.86 6.98 16.65
C LEU A 356 -20.65 7.87 16.94
N VAL A 357 -20.52 8.27 18.21
CA VAL A 357 -19.39 9.07 18.67
C VAL A 357 -18.10 8.29 18.43
N SER A 358 -17.14 8.93 17.77
CA SER A 358 -15.85 8.31 17.49
C SER A 358 -15.15 7.98 18.81
N PRO A 359 -14.51 6.80 18.89
CA PRO A 359 -13.61 6.48 20.00
C PRO A 359 -12.53 7.56 20.22
N HIS A 360 -12.14 8.31 19.18
CA HIS A 360 -11.12 9.36 19.23
C HIS A 360 -11.61 10.67 19.87
N GLY A 361 -12.91 10.83 20.11
CA GLY A 361 -13.45 12.05 20.73
C GLY A 361 -13.39 13.28 19.80
N HIS A 362 -13.19 14.47 20.36
CA HIS A 362 -13.10 15.76 19.64
C HIS A 362 -14.30 16.12 18.76
N GLY A 363 -15.47 15.57 19.08
CA GLY A 363 -16.68 15.76 18.29
C GLY A 363 -16.67 15.00 16.96
N LEU A 364 -15.68 14.13 16.73
CA LEU A 364 -15.69 13.22 15.59
C LEU A 364 -16.74 12.13 15.78
N MET A 365 -17.26 11.66 14.66
CA MET A 365 -18.07 10.46 14.58
C MET A 365 -17.28 9.30 13.96
N SER A 366 -17.73 8.07 14.16
CA SER A 366 -17.02 6.87 13.70
C SER A 366 -16.75 6.88 12.19
N GLY A 367 -17.68 7.41 11.39
CA GLY A 367 -17.50 7.48 9.94
C GLY A 367 -16.47 8.51 9.48
N ASP A 368 -16.09 9.49 10.32
CA ASP A 368 -15.03 10.46 9.98
C ASP A 368 -13.69 9.77 9.75
N ILE A 369 -13.45 8.63 10.42
CA ILE A 369 -12.21 7.88 10.28
C ILE A 369 -12.07 7.38 8.85
N LEU A 370 -13.11 6.70 8.35
CA LEU A 370 -13.14 6.18 7.00
C LEU A 370 -13.13 7.31 5.96
N VAL A 371 -13.93 8.36 6.17
CA VAL A 371 -13.96 9.50 5.25
C VAL A 371 -12.58 10.18 5.16
N ALA A 372 -11.91 10.39 6.28
CA ALA A 372 -10.59 11.03 6.27
C ALA A 372 -9.49 10.09 5.71
N HIS A 373 -9.62 8.78 5.88
CA HIS A 373 -8.77 7.75 5.26
C HIS A 373 -8.86 7.80 3.73
N GLU A 374 -10.07 7.67 3.21
CA GLU A 374 -10.35 7.73 1.77
C GLU A 374 -9.87 9.07 1.17
N LEU A 375 -10.26 10.20 1.77
CA LEU A 375 -9.77 11.50 1.29
C LEU A 375 -8.23 11.63 1.35
N GLY A 376 -7.54 10.88 2.22
CA GLY A 376 -6.08 10.72 2.19
C GLY A 376 -5.57 10.10 0.89
N HIS A 377 -6.21 9.03 0.40
CA HIS A 377 -5.90 8.45 -0.92
C HIS A 377 -6.07 9.46 -2.05
N ASN A 378 -7.12 10.28 -2.01
CA ASN A 378 -7.38 11.33 -2.98
C ASN A 378 -6.32 12.45 -2.97
N LEU A 379 -5.58 12.60 -1.86
CA LEU A 379 -4.40 13.48 -1.76
C LEU A 379 -3.10 12.82 -2.24
N GLY A 380 -3.10 11.49 -2.42
CA GLY A 380 -2.00 10.72 -3.00
C GLY A 380 -1.12 10.00 -1.97
N THR A 381 -1.68 9.51 -0.87
CA THR A 381 -0.99 8.58 0.04
C THR A 381 -1.56 7.17 -0.02
N LEU A 382 -0.69 6.16 0.10
CA LEU A 382 -1.09 4.76 0.26
C LEU A 382 -1.22 4.45 1.76
N HIS A 383 -1.54 3.20 2.08
CA HIS A 383 -1.57 2.74 3.46
C HIS A 383 -0.24 2.94 4.18
N ALA A 384 -0.34 3.29 5.45
CA ALA A 384 0.76 3.25 6.39
C ALA A 384 0.89 1.84 6.96
N ASN A 385 1.93 1.15 6.50
CA ASN A 385 2.19 -0.24 6.85
C ASN A 385 3.10 -0.34 8.07
N GLY A 386 3.17 -1.55 8.63
CA GLY A 386 4.19 -1.96 9.59
C GLY A 386 5.34 -2.67 8.89
N TRP A 387 6.54 -2.54 9.43
CA TRP A 387 7.72 -3.31 9.02
C TRP A 387 8.24 -4.12 10.21
N GLU A 388 7.73 -5.34 10.31
CA GLU A 388 7.99 -6.29 11.38
C GLU A 388 9.25 -7.08 11.09
N CYS A 389 10.17 -7.21 12.03
CA CYS A 389 11.44 -7.93 11.80
C CYS A 389 11.61 -9.19 12.66
N GLY A 390 10.71 -9.44 13.60
CA GLY A 390 10.78 -10.54 14.55
C GLY A 390 11.90 -10.37 15.58
N THR A 391 11.88 -11.21 16.60
CA THR A 391 12.86 -11.17 17.68
C THR A 391 14.27 -11.54 17.20
N GLY A 392 15.26 -10.72 17.54
CA GLY A 392 16.69 -10.85 17.25
C GLY A 392 17.15 -10.29 15.90
N SER A 393 16.24 -9.74 15.08
CA SER A 393 16.57 -9.26 13.74
C SER A 393 16.78 -7.75 13.70
N SER A 394 17.78 -7.30 12.95
CA SER A 394 17.88 -5.88 12.57
C SER A 394 16.83 -5.54 11.50
N PHE A 395 16.56 -4.24 11.27
CA PHE A 395 15.75 -3.72 10.15
C PHE A 395 16.20 -4.22 8.76
N GLY A 396 17.44 -4.72 8.68
CA GLY A 396 18.01 -5.43 7.55
C GLY A 396 17.82 -6.96 7.58
N GLY A 397 16.92 -7.50 8.39
CA GLY A 397 16.75 -8.93 8.66
C GLY A 397 15.65 -9.60 7.84
N ASP A 398 15.10 -10.68 8.37
CA ASP A 398 13.92 -11.36 7.80
C ASP A 398 12.64 -10.58 8.18
N CYS A 399 12.48 -9.38 7.62
CA CYS A 399 11.33 -8.53 7.91
C CYS A 399 10.14 -8.79 6.97
N THR A 400 8.93 -8.58 7.49
CA THR A 400 7.67 -8.69 6.76
C THR A 400 6.89 -7.37 6.79
N SER A 401 6.27 -7.04 5.65
CA SER A 401 5.35 -5.91 5.57
C SER A 401 3.99 -6.33 6.12
N ILE A 402 3.44 -5.51 7.01
CA ILE A 402 2.10 -5.71 7.56
C ILE A 402 1.21 -4.56 7.07
N GLU A 403 0.24 -4.89 6.22
CA GLU A 403 -0.71 -3.92 5.71
C GLU A 403 -1.55 -3.30 6.83
N TYR A 404 -1.73 -1.97 6.80
CA TYR A 404 -2.32 -1.17 7.89
C TYR A 404 -1.60 -1.32 9.24
N GLY A 405 -0.36 -1.77 9.23
CA GLY A 405 0.38 -2.09 10.45
C GLY A 405 0.78 -0.89 11.30
N SER A 406 0.56 0.35 10.85
CA SER A 406 0.79 1.54 11.67
C SER A 406 -0.44 1.90 12.50
N PRO A 407 -0.40 1.82 13.85
CA PRO A 407 -1.54 2.21 14.68
C PRO A 407 -1.59 3.70 15.02
N PHE A 408 -0.55 4.45 14.63
CA PHE A 408 -0.39 5.89 14.87
C PHE A 408 -0.71 6.73 13.63
N ASP A 409 -1.27 6.09 12.59
CA ASP A 409 -1.55 6.72 11.32
C ASP A 409 -2.97 6.43 10.85
N ILE A 410 -3.65 7.46 10.35
CA ILE A 410 -4.98 7.33 9.77
C ILE A 410 -5.01 6.43 8.52
N MET A 411 -3.93 6.38 7.76
CA MET A 411 -3.73 5.47 6.63
C MET A 411 -3.30 4.07 7.07
N GLY A 412 -3.10 3.86 8.37
CA GLY A 412 -2.90 2.55 8.97
C GLY A 412 -4.21 2.05 9.59
N ASN A 413 -4.15 1.46 10.78
CA ASN A 413 -5.36 1.02 11.48
C ASN A 413 -5.97 2.10 12.40
N ALA A 414 -5.37 3.30 12.44
CA ALA A 414 -5.84 4.47 13.17
C ALA A 414 -6.18 4.23 14.65
N ARG A 415 -5.65 3.19 15.31
CA ARG A 415 -6.08 2.79 16.67
C ARG A 415 -5.79 3.85 17.74
N TYR A 416 -4.63 4.49 17.66
CA TYR A 416 -4.14 5.44 18.67
C TYR A 416 -4.17 6.89 18.19
N SER A 417 -4.11 7.12 16.88
CA SER A 417 -4.04 8.45 16.31
C SER A 417 -4.75 8.53 14.96
N MET A 418 -5.25 9.74 14.69
CA MET A 418 -5.88 10.17 13.43
C MET A 418 -4.96 11.01 12.54
N HIS A 419 -3.71 11.22 12.92
CA HIS A 419 -2.76 12.05 12.17
C HIS A 419 -2.03 11.23 11.12
N PHE A 420 -1.70 11.84 9.98
CA PHE A 420 -0.68 11.30 9.07
C PHE A 420 0.70 11.33 9.73
N ASN A 421 1.56 10.36 9.41
CA ASN A 421 2.96 10.36 9.80
C ASN A 421 3.79 11.43 9.04
N ALA A 422 4.99 11.69 9.54
CA ALA A 422 5.94 12.67 9.02
C ALA A 422 6.34 12.46 7.55
N ALA A 423 6.45 11.22 7.08
CA ALA A 423 6.77 10.95 5.67
C ALA A 423 5.63 11.38 4.75
N THR A 424 4.39 11.06 5.11
CA THR A 424 3.20 11.50 4.37
C THR A 424 3.03 13.02 4.45
N LYS A 425 3.23 13.63 5.62
CA LYS A 425 3.20 15.09 5.78
C LYS A 425 4.25 15.79 4.91
N ASP A 426 5.50 15.30 4.88
CA ASP A 426 6.53 15.82 3.97
C ASP A 426 6.12 15.65 2.49
N GLY A 427 5.54 14.50 2.16
CA GLY A 427 4.99 14.22 0.83
C GLY A 427 3.92 15.22 0.38
N PHE A 428 3.04 15.64 1.28
CA PHE A 428 2.04 16.68 1.05
C PHE A 428 2.57 18.11 1.17
N SER A 429 3.88 18.28 1.45
CA SER A 429 4.48 19.58 1.75
C SER A 429 3.88 20.27 2.99
N TRP A 430 3.43 19.47 3.97
CA TRP A 430 2.88 19.94 5.24
C TRP A 430 3.98 19.98 6.31
N GLY A 431 4.49 21.18 6.59
CA GLY A 431 5.56 21.39 7.57
C GLY A 431 6.97 21.04 7.06
N THR A 432 7.12 20.70 5.78
CA THR A 432 8.42 20.46 5.10
C THR A 432 9.41 21.59 5.30
N GLU A 433 8.94 22.84 5.32
CA GLU A 433 9.78 24.02 5.54
C GLU A 433 10.36 24.10 6.97
N ARG A 434 9.77 23.39 7.92
CA ARG A 434 10.21 23.31 9.32
C ARG A 434 10.93 21.98 9.63
N MET A 435 10.95 21.05 8.69
CA MET A 435 11.61 19.75 8.84
C MET A 435 13.10 19.93 9.07
N LEU A 436 13.65 19.19 10.04
CA LEU A 436 15.09 19.07 10.22
C LEU A 436 15.67 18.00 9.29
N GLN A 437 16.53 18.39 8.36
CA GLN A 437 17.26 17.44 7.52
C GLN A 437 18.61 17.06 8.18
N ILE A 438 18.72 15.80 8.60
CA ILE A 438 19.91 15.26 9.27
C ILE A 438 20.83 14.62 8.22
N THR A 439 22.03 15.18 8.05
CA THR A 439 23.02 14.74 7.03
C THR A 439 24.39 14.41 7.62
N SER A 440 24.56 14.52 8.94
CA SER A 440 25.79 14.25 9.65
C SER A 440 25.49 13.59 11.00
N SER A 441 26.48 12.93 11.60
CA SER A 441 26.39 12.50 12.99
C SER A 441 26.30 13.70 13.92
N GLY A 442 25.52 13.60 14.99
CA GLY A 442 25.32 14.69 15.93
C GLY A 442 24.19 14.44 16.93
N VAL A 443 23.92 15.46 17.75
CA VAL A 443 22.79 15.50 18.67
C VAL A 443 21.74 16.44 18.09
N TYR A 444 20.49 16.00 18.07
CA TYR A 444 19.39 16.69 17.44
C TYR A 444 18.19 16.75 18.38
N THR A 445 17.38 17.81 18.23
CA THR A 445 16.14 18.00 18.97
C THR A 445 15.00 18.23 17.98
N ILE A 446 13.89 17.54 18.17
CA ILE A 446 12.63 17.78 17.46
C ILE A 446 11.52 18.05 18.47
N ASN A 447 10.53 18.82 18.07
CA ASN A 447 9.28 19.04 18.79
C ASN A 447 8.30 17.90 18.52
N TYR A 448 7.23 17.85 19.30
CA TYR A 448 6.12 16.94 19.01
C TYR A 448 5.46 17.30 17.68
N LEU A 449 4.86 16.31 17.00
CA LEU A 449 4.44 16.43 15.62
C LEU A 449 3.40 17.55 15.42
N GLU A 450 2.50 17.74 16.38
CA GLU A 450 1.44 18.76 16.39
C GLU A 450 1.97 20.17 16.72
N ALA A 451 3.26 20.33 17.03
CA ALA A 451 3.80 21.59 17.51
C ALA A 451 3.59 22.74 16.50
N PRO A 452 2.98 23.86 16.93
CA PRO A 452 2.66 24.98 16.04
C PRO A 452 3.91 25.72 15.57
N THR A 453 5.03 25.60 16.30
CA THR A 453 6.31 26.22 15.99
C THR A 453 7.45 25.24 16.28
N GLY A 454 8.67 25.56 15.83
CA GLY A 454 9.82 24.67 15.96
C GLY A 454 9.87 23.59 14.89
N VAL A 455 10.57 22.49 15.19
CA VAL A 455 10.89 21.40 14.25
C VAL A 455 9.95 20.22 14.52
N PRO A 456 8.86 20.02 13.76
CA PRO A 456 7.86 18.99 14.09
C PRO A 456 8.34 17.55 13.78
N PHE A 457 9.26 17.40 12.84
CA PHE A 457 9.82 16.10 12.45
C PHE A 457 11.19 16.27 11.78
N ALA A 458 11.95 15.18 11.70
CA ALA A 458 13.24 15.14 11.03
C ALA A 458 13.29 14.07 9.94
N ARG A 459 14.17 14.26 8.96
CA ARG A 459 14.50 13.26 7.94
C ARG A 459 16.00 13.00 7.94
N ILE A 460 16.38 11.75 8.13
CA ILE A 460 17.77 11.31 7.97
C ILE A 460 18.04 11.09 6.47
N LYS A 461 19.13 11.68 6.00
CA LYS A 461 19.68 11.45 4.66
C LYS A 461 21.12 10.98 4.80
N ASN A 462 21.35 9.67 4.65
CA ASN A 462 22.68 9.11 4.52
C ASN A 462 23.15 9.31 3.07
N SER A 463 24.22 10.06 2.80
CA SER A 463 24.68 10.29 1.42
C SER A 463 25.05 9.02 0.65
N ALA A 464 25.31 7.91 1.37
CA ALA A 464 25.62 6.63 0.76
C ALA A 464 24.37 5.86 0.28
N LEU A 465 23.17 6.19 0.78
CA LEU A 465 21.90 5.56 0.41
C LEU A 465 20.78 6.59 0.27
N ASP A 466 20.10 6.56 -0.87
CA ASP A 466 18.96 7.45 -1.15
C ASP A 466 17.65 6.93 -0.53
N GLU A 467 17.74 6.39 0.69
CA GLU A 467 16.62 5.94 1.52
C GLU A 467 16.16 7.08 2.43
N LYS A 468 14.85 7.17 2.67
CA LYS A 468 14.29 8.24 3.51
C LYS A 468 13.78 7.65 4.82
N ILE A 469 14.41 8.05 5.92
CA ILE A 469 13.99 7.68 7.27
C ILE A 469 13.49 8.95 7.96
N TYR A 470 12.24 8.92 8.42
CA TYR A 470 11.57 10.00 9.11
C TYR A 470 11.49 9.71 10.60
N LEU A 471 11.69 10.76 11.40
CA LEU A 471 11.63 10.72 12.85
C LEU A 471 10.54 11.69 13.30
N GLU A 472 9.65 11.23 14.16
CA GLU A 472 8.62 12.06 14.78
C GLU A 472 8.46 11.76 16.26
N TYR A 473 8.09 12.78 17.01
CA TYR A 473 7.76 12.67 18.42
C TYR A 473 6.25 12.86 18.60
N ARG A 474 5.55 11.88 19.17
CA ARG A 474 4.10 11.94 19.33
C ARG A 474 3.73 12.17 20.78
N ARG A 475 2.72 13.01 21.00
CA ARG A 475 2.18 13.35 22.33
C ARG A 475 0.67 13.21 22.31
N PRO A 476 0.03 12.94 23.46
CA PRO A 476 -1.42 12.91 23.58
C PRO A 476 -2.00 14.32 23.53
N TYR A 477 -1.90 14.96 22.38
CA TYR A 477 -2.30 16.35 22.14
C TYR A 477 -3.25 16.40 20.94
N GLY A 478 -4.33 17.19 21.03
CA GLY A 478 -5.29 17.31 19.94
C GLY A 478 -5.87 15.95 19.51
N PHE A 479 -5.91 15.68 18.21
CA PHE A 479 -6.44 14.44 17.64
C PHE A 479 -5.57 13.20 17.89
N ASP A 480 -4.41 13.38 18.53
CA ASP A 480 -3.58 12.32 19.10
C ASP A 480 -3.90 12.00 20.55
N SER A 481 -4.93 12.61 21.16
CA SER A 481 -5.25 12.41 22.59
C SER A 481 -5.55 10.97 23.00
N ARG A 482 -5.69 10.04 22.05
CA ARG A 482 -5.83 8.60 22.30
C ARG A 482 -4.50 7.89 22.58
N ILE A 483 -3.38 8.54 22.28
CA ILE A 483 -2.07 8.16 22.77
C ILE A 483 -2.08 8.30 24.32
N GLY A 484 -1.41 7.41 25.03
CA GLY A 484 -1.41 7.28 26.49
C GLY A 484 -2.65 6.64 27.13
N ARG A 485 -3.58 6.03 26.37
CA ARG A 485 -4.75 5.36 26.98
C ARG A 485 -4.37 4.03 27.62
N THR A 486 -5.06 3.68 28.72
CA THR A 486 -4.87 2.43 29.48
C THR A 486 -6.11 1.53 29.44
N ASP A 487 -6.87 1.50 28.34
CA ASP A 487 -8.06 0.65 28.32
C ASP A 487 -7.71 -0.84 28.48
N ASP A 488 -8.60 -1.59 29.16
CA ASP A 488 -8.41 -2.93 29.72
C ASP A 488 -8.02 -4.04 28.70
N PHE A 489 -7.83 -3.68 27.43
CA PHE A 489 -7.47 -4.57 26.32
C PHE A 489 -6.07 -4.33 25.77
N LEU A 490 -5.29 -3.43 26.38
CA LEU A 490 -3.91 -3.17 25.96
C LEU A 490 -2.94 -4.15 26.63
N SER A 491 -2.07 -4.78 25.83
CA SER A 491 -0.92 -5.49 26.38
C SER A 491 0.00 -4.48 27.09
N PRO A 492 0.74 -4.89 28.13
CA PRO A 492 1.71 -4.02 28.81
C PRO A 492 2.70 -3.34 27.85
N SER A 493 3.08 -4.02 26.77
CA SER A 493 3.92 -3.49 25.69
C SER A 493 3.23 -2.39 24.87
N GLU A 494 1.90 -2.40 24.71
CA GLU A 494 1.17 -1.34 24.01
C GLU A 494 1.17 -0.01 24.80
N LEU A 495 1.38 -0.03 26.12
CA LEU A 495 1.44 1.16 26.99
C LEU A 495 2.81 1.87 26.94
N GLU A 496 3.90 1.14 26.73
CA GLU A 496 5.26 1.69 26.71
C GLU A 496 5.54 2.52 25.43
N ASN A 497 4.78 2.28 24.36
CA ASN A 497 5.07 2.78 23.00
C ASN A 497 4.45 4.13 22.67
N GLN A 498 3.63 4.66 23.58
CA GLN A 498 2.80 5.84 23.35
C GLN A 498 3.51 7.15 23.75
N HIS A 499 4.79 7.09 24.12
CA HIS A 499 5.53 8.23 24.66
C HIS A 499 6.91 8.46 24.03
N GLY A 500 7.25 7.69 22.99
CA GLY A 500 8.57 7.64 22.37
C GLY A 500 8.69 8.34 21.00
N MET A 501 9.83 8.12 20.35
CA MET A 501 10.10 8.58 18.98
C MET A 501 9.68 7.49 17.99
N LEU A 502 8.76 7.81 17.09
CA LEU A 502 8.39 6.92 16.00
C LEU A 502 9.36 7.09 14.83
N VAL A 503 9.65 5.98 14.16
CA VAL A 503 10.55 5.95 13.01
C VAL A 503 9.81 5.35 11.83
N TYR A 504 9.68 6.14 10.77
CA TYR A 504 9.07 5.72 9.52
C TYR A 504 10.11 5.59 8.44
N TRP A 505 10.05 4.50 7.68
CA TRP A 505 10.80 4.33 6.46
C TRP A 505 9.91 4.59 5.26
N LEU A 506 10.39 5.46 4.36
CA LEU A 506 9.84 5.62 3.05
C LEU A 506 10.85 5.05 2.04
N PRO A 507 10.63 3.81 1.55
CA PRO A 507 11.59 3.14 0.67
C PRO A 507 11.88 3.95 -0.57
N ARG A 508 13.14 3.91 -1.00
CA ARG A 508 13.54 4.49 -2.27
C ARG A 508 12.74 3.85 -3.40
N SER A 509 11.96 4.67 -4.11
CA SER A 509 11.47 4.27 -5.42
C SER A 509 12.63 4.33 -6.43
N PRO A 510 13.02 3.21 -7.07
CA PRO A 510 14.13 3.18 -8.03
C PRO A 510 13.93 4.11 -9.24
N ASN A 511 12.69 4.57 -9.45
CA ASN A 511 12.27 5.34 -10.62
C ASN A 511 11.75 6.74 -10.27
N ALA A 512 12.04 7.26 -9.07
CA ALA A 512 11.52 8.55 -8.58
C ALA A 512 9.99 8.65 -8.57
N SER A 513 9.27 7.52 -8.44
CA SER A 513 7.83 7.55 -8.21
C SER A 513 7.56 8.14 -6.82
N PRO A 514 6.64 9.12 -6.68
CA PRO A 514 6.35 9.81 -5.43
C PRO A 514 5.46 8.95 -4.52
N LEU A 515 5.75 7.66 -4.39
CA LEU A 515 4.99 6.82 -3.49
C LEU A 515 5.11 7.34 -2.07
N LEU A 516 3.98 7.72 -1.50
CA LEU A 516 3.82 7.91 -0.07
C LEU A 516 3.24 6.61 0.49
N GLN A 517 4.07 5.55 0.51
CA GLN A 517 3.79 4.31 1.22
C GLN A 517 4.77 4.16 2.38
N PRO A 518 4.42 4.72 3.55
CA PRO A 518 5.31 4.74 4.70
C PRO A 518 5.20 3.42 5.48
N PHE A 519 6.31 3.03 6.08
CA PHE A 519 6.42 1.86 6.93
C PHE A 519 6.86 2.26 8.33
N LEU A 520 6.03 2.03 9.34
CA LEU A 520 6.43 2.14 10.73
C LEU A 520 7.44 1.03 11.03
N LEU A 521 8.63 1.41 11.49
CA LEU A 521 9.69 0.45 11.78
C LEU A 521 9.52 -0.17 13.14
N ASP A 522 9.73 -1.49 13.21
CA ASP A 522 10.00 -2.19 14.45
C ASP A 522 11.35 -1.74 15.01
N MET A 523 11.29 -0.94 16.07
CA MET A 523 12.48 -0.46 16.77
C MET A 523 12.72 -1.22 18.08
N THR A 524 12.04 -2.37 18.27
CA THR A 524 12.16 -3.29 19.42
C THR A 524 12.48 -4.70 19.00
N PRO A 525 13.70 -4.92 18.51
CA PRO A 525 14.08 -6.21 17.96
C PRO A 525 14.07 -7.34 18.99
N THR A 526 13.81 -7.12 20.28
CA THR A 526 13.71 -8.18 21.31
C THR A 526 12.29 -8.51 21.73
N SER A 527 11.29 -7.77 21.23
CA SER A 527 9.88 -7.96 21.58
C SER A 527 9.12 -8.63 20.43
N PRO A 528 8.17 -9.53 20.70
CA PRO A 528 7.23 -10.01 19.69
C PRO A 528 6.24 -8.92 19.23
N ASP A 529 6.18 -7.78 19.93
CA ASP A 529 5.21 -6.71 19.68
C ASP A 529 5.77 -5.64 18.73
N TRP A 530 6.13 -6.06 17.51
CA TRP A 530 6.83 -5.29 16.47
C TRP A 530 6.34 -3.88 16.08
N TRP A 531 5.19 -3.42 16.57
CA TRP A 531 4.69 -2.07 16.34
C TRP A 531 5.26 -1.04 17.35
N ILE A 532 6.30 -1.41 18.11
CA ILE A 532 6.92 -0.53 19.10
C ILE A 532 7.84 0.51 18.43
N SER A 533 7.76 1.74 18.94
CA SER A 533 8.68 2.87 18.69
C SER A 533 10.11 2.54 19.13
N LEU A 534 11.10 3.43 18.96
CA LEU A 534 12.31 3.27 19.78
C LEU A 534 11.84 3.24 21.23
N PRO A 535 11.96 2.12 21.96
CA PRO A 535 11.55 2.11 23.33
C PRO A 535 12.43 3.18 23.98
N ILE A 536 11.82 4.09 24.71
CA ILE A 536 12.54 4.62 25.84
C ILE A 536 12.58 3.41 26.74
N ASP A 537 13.73 2.74 26.90
CA ASP A 537 13.80 1.65 27.89
C ASP A 537 13.32 2.26 29.20
N TYR A 538 12.12 1.84 29.59
CA TYR A 538 11.50 2.16 30.84
C TYR A 538 10.93 0.87 31.38
N GLU A 539 11.85 -0.07 31.62
CA GLU A 539 11.80 -0.69 32.94
C GLU A 539 11.73 0.47 33.96
N HIS A 540 10.55 0.63 34.58
CA HIS A 540 10.27 1.41 35.79
C HIS A 540 9.75 2.86 35.69
N THR A 541 8.46 3.04 35.37
CA THR A 541 7.54 3.96 36.14
C THR A 541 7.74 5.50 36.11
N VAL A 542 7.92 6.17 34.95
CA VAL A 542 7.97 7.67 34.91
C VAL A 542 7.13 8.32 33.80
N LEU A 543 6.55 7.58 32.85
CA LEU A 543 5.72 8.21 31.80
C LEU A 543 4.23 7.84 31.81
N LEU A 544 3.81 6.93 32.69
CA LEU A 544 2.41 6.81 33.12
C LEU A 544 2.20 7.74 34.31
N GLY A 545 1.81 8.99 34.03
CA GLY A 545 1.65 10.11 34.97
C GLY A 545 1.40 9.70 36.43
N GLY A 546 2.50 9.63 37.19
CA GLY A 546 2.49 9.36 38.63
C GLY A 546 3.90 8.97 39.05
N LYS A 547 4.41 9.64 40.09
CA LYS A 547 5.79 9.50 40.59
C LYS A 547 6.05 8.08 41.12
N PRO A 548 7.28 7.52 41.09
CA PRO A 548 7.60 6.32 41.86
C PRO A 548 7.17 6.50 43.32
N GLY A 549 6.44 5.52 43.88
CA GLY A 549 5.83 5.62 45.20
C GLY A 549 4.43 6.25 45.25
N ASP A 550 3.86 6.75 44.13
CA ASP A 550 2.45 7.16 44.02
C ASP A 550 1.62 5.94 43.57
N ILE A 551 0.95 5.31 44.53
CA ILE A 551 0.28 4.01 44.37
C ILE A 551 -1.19 4.19 44.00
N ASN A 552 -1.78 5.33 44.35
CA ASN A 552 -3.19 5.64 44.11
C ASN A 552 -3.43 6.49 42.84
N TYR A 553 -2.37 6.93 42.16
CA TYR A 553 -2.39 7.71 40.91
C TYR A 553 -2.97 9.11 41.06
N ASP A 554 -2.75 9.76 42.21
CA ASP A 554 -3.21 11.12 42.47
C ASP A 554 -2.13 12.21 42.23
N ASP A 555 -0.99 11.82 41.64
CA ASP A 555 0.18 12.64 41.35
C ASP A 555 0.95 13.14 42.61
N ALA A 556 0.61 12.63 43.80
CA ALA A 556 1.31 12.91 45.05
C ALA A 556 1.84 11.63 45.72
N VAL A 557 3.09 11.68 46.19
CA VAL A 557 3.65 10.62 47.05
C VAL A 557 3.36 10.99 48.50
N THR A 558 2.40 10.30 49.11
CA THR A 558 1.88 10.63 50.44
C THR A 558 2.10 9.48 51.43
N PRO A 559 1.92 9.72 52.75
CA PRO A 559 1.83 8.62 53.70
C PRO A 559 0.68 7.63 53.40
N GLY A 560 -0.34 8.06 52.63
CA GLY A 560 -1.42 7.18 52.18
C GLY A 560 -0.93 6.10 51.21
N ASP A 561 0.04 6.42 50.36
CA ASP A 561 0.65 5.48 49.42
C ASP A 561 1.48 4.42 50.16
N ALA A 562 2.28 4.85 51.14
CA ALA A 562 3.00 3.91 52.00
C ALA A 562 2.05 2.96 52.75
N GLN A 563 0.87 3.44 53.16
CA GLN A 563 -0.15 2.60 53.79
C GLN A 563 -0.74 1.56 52.83
N LEU A 564 -0.90 1.89 51.54
CA LEU A 564 -1.35 0.94 50.53
C LEU A 564 -0.34 -0.18 50.31
N VAL A 565 0.96 0.16 50.26
CA VAL A 565 2.04 -0.83 50.17
C VAL A 565 2.09 -1.72 51.41
N GLU A 566 1.93 -1.13 52.60
CA GLU A 566 1.94 -1.88 53.86
C GLU A 566 0.72 -2.79 54.02
N ALA A 567 -0.47 -2.34 53.61
CA ALA A 567 -1.69 -3.15 53.60
C ALA A 567 -1.56 -4.37 52.68
N TYR A 568 -0.95 -4.18 51.51
CA TYR A 568 -0.61 -5.26 50.58
C TYR A 568 0.39 -6.25 51.18
N ARG A 569 1.49 -5.75 51.75
CA ARG A 569 2.57 -6.58 52.32
C ARG A 569 2.13 -7.39 53.54
N THR A 570 1.24 -6.84 54.36
CA THR A 570 0.74 -7.48 55.59
C THR A 570 -0.53 -8.31 55.37
N GLY A 571 -1.12 -8.26 54.16
CA GLY A 571 -2.40 -8.89 53.86
C GLY A 571 -3.57 -8.31 54.67
N THR A 572 -3.43 -7.09 55.20
CA THR A 572 -4.47 -6.43 56.00
C THR A 572 -5.19 -5.38 55.15
N GLY A 573 -6.17 -5.83 54.36
CA GLY A 573 -6.98 -4.97 53.50
C GLY A 573 -7.66 -5.73 52.35
N THR A 574 -8.62 -5.10 51.68
CA THR A 574 -9.33 -5.68 50.50
C THR A 574 -8.62 -5.41 49.17
N THR A 575 -7.52 -4.67 49.16
CA THR A 575 -6.85 -4.18 47.96
C THR A 575 -5.62 -5.04 47.65
N ALA A 576 -5.75 -5.97 46.71
CA ALA A 576 -4.58 -6.51 46.02
C ALA A 576 -4.02 -5.39 45.11
N LEU A 577 -2.73 -5.09 45.23
CA LEU A 577 -2.07 -4.18 44.28
C LEU A 577 -1.99 -4.89 42.93
N THR A 578 -2.31 -4.16 41.86
CA THR A 578 -2.05 -4.65 40.49
C THR A 578 -0.55 -4.83 40.27
N ASP A 579 -0.14 -5.60 39.27
CA ASP A 579 1.28 -5.76 38.90
C ASP A 579 1.96 -4.40 38.67
N PHE A 580 1.21 -3.43 38.16
CA PHE A 580 1.68 -2.07 37.95
C PHE A 580 1.85 -1.28 39.26
N GLN A 581 0.92 -1.41 40.21
CA GLN A 581 1.05 -0.81 41.54
C GLN A 581 2.17 -1.47 42.35
N GLN A 582 2.41 -2.78 42.19
CA GLN A 582 3.53 -3.47 42.81
C GLN A 582 4.87 -2.96 42.25
N LYS A 583 4.97 -2.74 40.94
CA LYS A 583 6.14 -2.10 40.30
C LYS A 583 6.38 -0.65 40.76
N LYS A 584 5.32 0.11 41.04
CA LYS A 584 5.44 1.46 41.65
C LYS A 584 5.78 1.41 43.14
N ALA A 585 5.40 0.34 43.81
CA ALA A 585 5.71 0.09 45.21
C ALA A 585 7.16 -0.33 45.41
N ASP A 586 7.78 -1.06 44.47
CA ASP A 586 9.22 -1.39 44.47
C ASP A 586 10.06 -0.17 44.07
N VAL A 587 10.25 0.75 45.03
CA VAL A 587 10.93 2.03 44.80
C VAL A 587 12.45 1.93 44.90
N ASN A 588 12.97 0.82 45.46
CA ASN A 588 14.39 0.54 45.55
C ASN A 588 14.91 -0.32 44.37
N GLN A 589 14.00 -0.84 43.54
CA GLN A 589 14.24 -1.62 42.33
C GLN A 589 14.98 -2.94 42.57
N ASP A 590 14.74 -3.59 43.70
CA ASP A 590 15.32 -4.90 44.01
C ASP A 590 14.44 -6.09 43.53
N GLY A 591 13.30 -5.78 42.92
CA GLY A 591 12.35 -6.75 42.36
C GLY A 591 11.37 -7.31 43.39
N VAL A 592 11.37 -6.84 44.63
CA VAL A 592 10.46 -7.28 45.69
C VAL A 592 9.88 -6.12 46.49
N VAL A 593 8.55 -6.10 46.65
CA VAL A 593 7.89 -5.08 47.48
C VAL A 593 8.05 -5.43 48.97
N THR A 594 8.91 -4.68 49.67
CA THR A 594 9.26 -4.93 51.07
C THR A 594 8.97 -3.75 52.00
N VAL A 595 9.28 -3.92 53.29
CA VAL A 595 9.21 -2.83 54.27
C VAL A 595 10.20 -1.71 53.95
N THR A 596 11.29 -2.01 53.24
CA THR A 596 12.28 -1.02 52.79
C THR A 596 11.62 -0.02 51.85
N ASP A 597 10.78 -0.50 50.96
CA ASP A 597 10.07 0.31 49.98
C ASP A 597 9.00 1.19 50.62
N THR A 598 8.18 0.61 51.50
CA THR A 598 7.22 1.36 52.33
C THR A 598 7.91 2.51 53.07
N GLN A 599 9.09 2.25 53.64
CA GLN A 599 9.86 3.25 54.38
C GLN A 599 10.43 4.33 53.45
N CYS A 600 10.90 3.97 52.26
CA CYS A 600 11.39 4.93 51.27
C CYS A 600 10.29 5.87 50.75
N ILE A 601 9.08 5.35 50.49
CA ILE A 601 7.91 6.14 50.11
C ILE A 601 7.53 7.08 51.25
N PHE A 602 7.48 6.57 52.48
CA PHE A 602 7.14 7.36 53.66
C PHE A 602 8.16 8.48 53.93
N ASP A 603 9.46 8.18 53.89
CA ASP A 603 10.51 9.18 54.11
C ASP A 603 10.53 10.25 53.00
N ASN A 604 10.27 9.87 51.74
CA ASN A 604 10.11 10.82 50.64
C ASN A 604 8.90 11.73 50.84
N SER A 605 7.76 11.21 51.29
CA SER A 605 6.55 12.00 51.58
C SER A 605 6.78 13.06 52.69
N LEU A 606 7.80 12.86 53.52
CA LEU A 606 8.22 13.79 54.58
C LEU A 606 9.39 14.70 54.17
N GLY A 607 9.84 14.63 52.92
CA GLY A 607 10.97 15.41 52.40
C GLY A 607 12.33 15.02 52.98
N LYS A 608 12.46 13.79 53.51
CA LYS A 608 13.75 13.25 53.99
C LYS A 608 14.49 12.55 52.84
N PRO A 609 15.84 12.47 52.91
CA PRO A 609 16.61 11.69 51.96
C PRO A 609 16.14 10.23 51.95
N SER A 610 15.84 9.68 50.78
CA SER A 610 15.35 8.30 50.67
C SER A 610 15.98 7.56 49.50
N CYS A 611 15.73 6.24 49.39
CA CYS A 611 16.26 5.45 48.27
C CYS A 611 15.69 5.87 46.90
N LEU A 612 14.59 6.65 46.87
CA LEU A 612 14.09 7.30 45.66
C LEU A 612 15.11 8.30 45.08
N ASP A 613 15.93 8.94 45.92
CA ASP A 613 16.95 9.91 45.49
C ASP A 613 18.17 9.22 44.82
N GLN A 614 18.33 7.90 44.99
CA GLN A 614 19.46 7.12 44.46
C GLN A 614 19.21 6.50 43.07
N SER A 615 17.99 6.62 42.54
CA SER A 615 17.60 6.12 41.20
C SER A 615 18.23 6.89 40.01
N THR A 616 19.16 7.81 40.25
CA THR A 616 19.87 8.59 39.22
C THR A 616 21.09 7.88 38.61
N GLN A 617 21.25 6.57 38.81
CA GLN A 617 22.28 5.77 38.15
C GLN A 617 21.92 5.58 36.66
N VAL A 618 22.76 6.16 35.79
CA VAL A 618 22.64 6.21 34.33
C VAL A 618 22.54 4.81 33.72
N GLN A 619 21.33 4.36 33.39
CA GLN A 619 21.09 3.28 32.42
C GLN A 619 21.04 3.87 31.00
N SER A 620 21.77 3.25 30.08
CA SER A 620 21.92 3.71 28.70
C SER A 620 20.64 3.48 27.91
N TRP A 621 20.05 4.56 27.39
CA TRP A 621 18.92 4.49 26.47
C TRP A 621 19.25 3.57 25.28
N PRO A 622 18.26 2.81 24.79
CA PRO A 622 18.47 1.86 23.72
C PRO A 622 18.88 2.61 22.45
N VAL A 623 19.77 1.96 21.71
CA VAL A 623 20.37 2.48 20.51
C VAL A 623 19.99 1.55 19.39
N PHE A 624 19.25 2.07 18.42
CA PHE A 624 18.98 1.34 17.20
C PHE A 624 20.15 1.53 16.24
N ARG A 625 20.67 0.43 15.70
CA ARG A 625 21.77 0.45 14.74
C ARG A 625 21.41 -0.41 13.54
N SER A 626 21.55 0.16 12.35
CA SER A 626 21.35 -0.52 11.08
C SER A 626 22.62 -0.41 10.23
N GLU A 627 23.27 -1.56 10.02
CA GLU A 627 24.45 -1.65 9.15
C GLU A 627 24.07 -1.46 7.68
N ASP A 628 22.92 -2.00 7.26
CA ASP A 628 22.37 -1.87 5.90
C ASP A 628 22.13 -0.40 5.53
N PHE A 629 21.61 0.40 6.46
CA PHE A 629 21.31 1.82 6.23
C PHE A 629 22.45 2.77 6.62
N GLY A 630 23.52 2.22 7.21
CA GLY A 630 24.67 3.01 7.66
C GLY A 630 24.29 4.04 8.73
N MET A 631 23.39 3.70 9.65
CA MET A 631 22.91 4.65 10.65
C MET A 631 22.74 4.01 12.02
N GLN A 632 22.91 4.84 13.04
CA GLN A 632 22.61 4.54 14.41
C GLN A 632 21.78 5.69 14.97
N LEU A 633 20.64 5.38 15.56
CA LEU A 633 19.69 6.30 16.15
C LEU A 633 19.59 6.01 17.64
N GLY A 634 19.71 7.07 18.44
CA GLY A 634 19.85 6.97 19.87
C GLY A 634 21.33 7.02 20.33
N PRO A 635 21.57 7.19 21.64
CA PRO A 635 20.56 7.24 22.70
C PRO A 635 19.68 8.49 22.64
N VAL A 636 18.44 8.39 23.13
CA VAL A 636 17.65 9.57 23.52
C VAL A 636 18.35 10.20 24.71
N LEU A 637 18.55 11.51 24.69
CA LEU A 637 19.30 12.24 25.72
C LEU A 637 18.38 13.02 26.66
N ASN A 638 17.22 13.47 26.17
CA ASN A 638 16.25 14.22 26.95
C ASN A 638 14.86 14.09 26.34
N VAL A 639 13.84 13.98 27.19
CA VAL A 639 12.42 13.97 26.80
C VAL A 639 11.71 15.04 27.61
N ALA A 640 11.07 15.97 26.92
CA ALA A 640 10.25 17.01 27.50
C ALA A 640 8.84 16.94 26.89
N SER A 641 7.85 17.54 27.56
CA SER A 641 6.47 17.59 27.09
C SER A 641 6.33 18.15 25.67
N SER A 642 7.24 19.06 25.26
CA SER A 642 7.23 19.73 23.96
C SER A 642 8.33 19.30 22.98
N SER A 643 9.25 18.42 23.37
CA SER A 643 10.42 18.08 22.54
C SER A 643 11.16 16.84 23.01
N ILE A 644 11.85 16.17 22.07
CA ILE A 644 12.77 15.08 22.34
C ILE A 644 14.14 15.39 21.75
N THR A 645 15.21 15.06 22.49
CA THR A 645 16.61 15.20 22.07
C THR A 645 17.27 13.84 21.98
N PHE A 646 17.97 13.56 20.90
CA PHE A 646 18.56 12.24 20.63
C PHE A 646 19.86 12.36 19.82
N SER A 647 20.67 11.30 19.85
CA SER A 647 21.87 11.19 19.03
C SER A 647 21.60 10.47 17.71
N VAL A 648 22.25 10.91 16.64
CA VAL A 648 22.33 10.20 15.36
C VAL A 648 23.80 10.01 15.02
N ASN A 649 24.18 8.80 14.61
CA ASN A 649 25.51 8.52 14.07
C ASN A 649 25.37 7.87 12.70
N LEU A 650 25.82 8.58 11.67
CA LEU A 650 25.85 8.12 10.28
C LEU A 650 27.23 7.54 9.95
N PHE A 651 27.23 6.41 9.28
CA PHE A 651 28.43 5.70 8.83
C PHE A 651 28.20 5.09 7.45
N ALA A 652 29.27 4.56 6.85
CA ALA A 652 29.17 3.91 5.55
C ALA A 652 28.35 2.61 5.67
N PRO A 653 27.27 2.46 4.88
CA PRO A 653 26.43 1.27 4.90
C PRO A 653 27.24 0.04 4.46
N GLN A 654 26.95 -1.09 5.07
CA GLN A 654 27.57 -2.37 4.75
C GLN A 654 26.64 -3.18 3.85
N CYS A 655 27.15 -3.74 2.75
CA CYS A 655 26.39 -4.72 1.96
C CYS A 655 26.27 -6.03 2.75
N VAL A 656 25.13 -6.25 3.39
CA VAL A 656 24.83 -7.52 4.06
C VAL A 656 24.25 -8.49 3.04
N ARG A 657 25.05 -9.46 2.60
CA ARG A 657 24.63 -10.51 1.65
C ARG A 657 23.58 -11.40 2.31
N ARG A 658 22.32 -11.28 1.90
CA ARG A 658 21.23 -12.14 2.38
C ARG A 658 21.16 -13.45 1.59
N VAL A 659 20.79 -14.54 2.25
CA VAL A 659 20.49 -15.81 1.58
C VAL A 659 19.18 -15.64 0.81
N PRO A 660 19.12 -15.91 -0.51
CA PRO A 660 17.87 -15.82 -1.26
C PRO A 660 16.83 -16.76 -0.64
N ARG A 661 15.66 -16.22 -0.28
CA ARG A 661 14.53 -17.03 0.19
C ARG A 661 13.51 -17.25 -0.92
N VAL A 662 13.00 -18.47 -0.93
CA VAL A 662 11.79 -18.88 -1.63
C VAL A 662 10.64 -18.60 -0.68
N ALA A 663 9.81 -17.59 -0.97
CA ALA A 663 8.63 -17.29 -0.18
C ALA A 663 7.37 -17.70 -0.98
N PRO A 664 6.37 -18.36 -0.34
CA PRO A 664 5.04 -18.46 -0.92
C PRO A 664 4.47 -17.04 -1.03
N PHE A 665 3.87 -16.72 -2.18
CA PHE A 665 3.21 -15.44 -2.38
C PHE A 665 1.98 -15.38 -1.47
N ALA A 666 2.06 -14.63 -0.37
CA ALA A 666 0.93 -14.34 0.51
C ALA A 666 0.08 -13.22 -0.11
N GLY A 667 -0.56 -13.54 -1.22
CA GLY A 667 -1.81 -12.89 -1.62
C GLY A 667 -2.83 -14.00 -1.65
N ASP A 668 -3.84 -13.93 -0.79
CA ASP A 668 -4.85 -14.98 -0.54
C ASP A 668 -5.76 -15.31 -1.75
N TYR A 669 -5.30 -15.06 -2.98
CA TYR A 669 -6.04 -15.29 -4.23
C TYR A 669 -5.53 -16.44 -5.10
N PHE A 670 -4.53 -17.21 -4.69
CA PHE A 670 -4.00 -18.30 -5.52
C PHE A 670 -4.16 -19.67 -4.86
N ALA A 671 -5.32 -20.29 -5.08
CA ALA A 671 -5.45 -21.74 -5.03
C ALA A 671 -4.65 -22.36 -6.20
N GLY A 672 -3.32 -22.34 -6.09
CA GLY A 672 -2.39 -22.80 -7.11
C GLY A 672 -0.99 -22.31 -6.79
N GLY A 673 -0.29 -23.03 -5.92
CA GLY A 673 1.01 -22.66 -5.35
C GLY A 673 2.04 -22.18 -6.38
N GLN A 674 2.12 -20.86 -6.56
CA GLN A 674 3.24 -20.20 -7.20
C GLN A 674 4.23 -19.71 -6.16
N ILE A 675 5.51 -19.95 -6.49
CA ILE A 675 6.67 -19.61 -5.66
C ILE A 675 7.31 -18.36 -6.26
N SER A 676 7.48 -17.31 -5.45
CA SER A 676 8.31 -16.16 -5.83
C SER A 676 9.72 -16.36 -5.31
N ILE A 677 10.72 -16.20 -6.18
CA ILE A 677 12.14 -16.16 -5.81
C ILE A 677 12.53 -14.69 -5.85
N SER A 678 12.67 -14.08 -4.67
CA SER A 678 13.14 -12.70 -4.54
C SER A 678 14.64 -12.71 -4.28
N PHE A 679 15.39 -12.05 -5.17
CA PHE A 679 16.81 -11.77 -4.96
C PHE A 679 16.93 -10.37 -4.36
N PHE A 680 17.27 -10.29 -3.07
CA PHE A 680 17.73 -9.05 -2.47
C PHE A 680 19.26 -9.02 -2.62
N ILE A 681 19.78 -8.03 -3.35
CA ILE A 681 21.22 -7.76 -3.48
C ILE A 681 21.53 -6.53 -2.64
#